data_AF-A0A3S3PET4-F1
#
_entry.id   AF-A0A3S3PET4-F1
#
_cell.length_a   1.000
_cell.length_b   1.000
_cell.length_c   1.000
_cell.angle_alpha   90.00
_cell.angle_beta   90.00
_cell.angle_gamma   90.00
#
_symmetry.space_group_name_H-M   'P 1'
#
loop_
_entity.id
_entity.type
_entity.pdbx_description
1 polymer ?
#
loop_
_entity_poly.entity_id
_entity_poly.type
_entity_poly.pdbx_seq_one_letter_code
_entity_poly.pdbx_strand_id
1 'polypeptide(L)'
;TKEITAALIDVPGVAIKRALEKHDLKLADFNHFKCEEKDISILIGADYYWKVVTGKCERISSTLVAMETKFGWCLHGPINSVNFVGATNVMKVSIDEEISNRLKSFWEIESIGIKEPKPSISKKDENVMKEFENSTRKVEGRYEVALPWKENAKELNSNIDVAKRRFEYLIKRFTSNPSFFERYKEVIESYLAEGFAEEVQDVNNNEGYVYYLPHQAVINEKKSTTKFRVVFDGSSHSKGNLSLNDCLYTGPNLVPDLVHVLINFRMRSIGYSADIKKAFLQILLRKQDRDATRFLWLKSNWKPGDKVEYVVLRMKRVLFGAASSPFLLAATVKHHIRKYRDQNEKICQLINNNLYVDDFLGSDDSEEEVNCIKSISSKILLEAGMELTKWVSNSQKLIIEWNESICDIHNFSVVTDMSSHKVLGICWDLENDWLTFNVENVIEFIQMKKDTKRSVLQASSRIFDPLGFLSPYTVQVKVLFQCLWEKGIQWDEELTDDLRSKWNEWCSQLHLLRSIKVERCLKVTNASSTELHIFCDSSIFAYGAVAYMRCEYENCKVKTTFVMSKSRVAPLKKMTLPRLELMGALIGARLAKYLNKLFQNKRIHLWTDSMITLHWIRGTAKRWKPFVENRIAEIHEHTDPSNWSYCEGTTNPADKLTRGLNVNELEKDYLWWNGPRWLKLSRDQWPKVVKENFKEEIISNELRKSSIVSMLIPQTKESIFPLNKY
;
A
#
# COMPACT_ATOMS: atom_id res chain seq x y z
N THR A 1 -24.26 3.19 3.60
CA THR A 1 -25.48 2.93 4.39
C THR A 1 -25.70 1.44 4.40
N LYS A 2 -25.58 0.84 5.59
CA LYS A 2 -25.76 -0.60 5.82
C LYS A 2 -27.22 -0.91 5.54
N GLU A 3 -27.49 -1.83 4.63
CA GLU A 3 -28.86 -2.29 4.42
C GLU A 3 -28.98 -3.65 5.08
N ILE A 4 -29.68 -3.65 6.20
CA ILE A 4 -30.19 -4.82 6.91
C ILE A 4 -30.86 -5.71 5.87
N THR A 5 -30.49 -6.98 5.79
CA THR A 5 -31.25 -7.97 5.03
C THR A 5 -32.64 -8.07 5.64
N ALA A 6 -33.65 -7.55 4.96
CA ALA A 6 -35.03 -7.85 5.29
C ALA A 6 -35.28 -9.32 4.94
N ALA A 7 -35.44 -10.16 5.96
CA ALA A 7 -36.02 -11.48 5.77
C ALA A 7 -37.53 -11.29 5.63
N LEU A 8 -38.13 -11.89 4.59
CA LEU A 8 -39.57 -12.07 4.55
C LEU A 8 -39.94 -13.01 5.70
N ILE A 9 -40.51 -12.47 6.77
CA ILE A 9 -41.10 -13.26 7.85
C ILE A 9 -42.47 -13.69 7.34
N ASP A 10 -42.57 -14.93 6.86
CA ASP A 10 -43.87 -15.51 6.57
C ASP A 10 -44.55 -15.91 7.88
N VAL A 11 -45.83 -15.52 7.99
CA VAL A 11 -46.69 -15.84 9.13
C VAL A 11 -46.69 -17.37 9.32
N PRO A 12 -46.61 -17.88 10.56
CA PRO A 12 -46.61 -19.31 10.83
C PRO A 12 -47.72 -20.03 10.04
N GLY A 13 -47.31 -21.04 9.26
CA GLY A 13 -48.23 -21.85 8.47
C GLY A 13 -49.33 -22.48 9.32
N VAL A 14 -50.45 -22.88 8.70
CA VAL A 14 -51.66 -23.37 9.39
C VAL A 14 -51.39 -24.48 10.41
N ALA A 15 -50.37 -25.31 10.19
CA ALA A 15 -49.95 -26.36 11.13
C ALA A 15 -49.37 -25.80 12.45
N ILE A 16 -48.61 -24.70 12.38
CA ILE A 16 -48.01 -24.04 13.55
C ILE A 16 -49.08 -23.29 14.33
N LYS A 17 -50.04 -22.65 13.65
CA LYS A 17 -51.21 -22.05 14.30
C LYS A 17 -51.97 -23.06 15.16
N ARG A 18 -52.28 -24.25 14.64
CA ARG A 18 -52.93 -25.33 15.40
C ARG A 18 -52.09 -25.84 16.57
N ALA A 19 -50.76 -25.88 16.43
CA ALA A 19 -49.87 -26.28 17.51
C ALA A 19 -49.82 -25.22 18.62
N LEU A 20 -49.83 -23.94 18.27
CA LEU A 20 -49.87 -22.81 19.23
C LEU A 20 -51.21 -22.75 19.97
N GLU A 21 -52.33 -22.95 19.28
CA GLU A 21 -53.67 -23.03 19.88
C GLU A 21 -53.78 -24.18 20.89
N LYS A 22 -53.11 -25.31 20.64
CA LYS A 22 -53.11 -26.46 21.54
C LYS A 22 -52.32 -26.21 22.84
N HIS A 23 -51.33 -25.32 22.79
CA HIS A 23 -50.46 -24.98 23.92
C HIS A 23 -50.84 -23.64 24.58
N ASP A 24 -51.92 -22.98 24.12
CA ASP A 24 -52.35 -21.65 24.58
C ASP A 24 -51.24 -20.57 24.56
N LEU A 25 -50.37 -20.62 23.53
CA LEU A 25 -49.22 -19.72 23.41
C LEU A 25 -49.51 -18.54 22.49
N LYS A 26 -49.39 -17.33 23.02
CA LYS A 26 -49.51 -16.08 22.25
C LYS A 26 -48.14 -15.61 21.76
N LEU A 27 -47.92 -15.64 20.44
CA LEU A 27 -46.65 -15.20 19.86
C LEU A 27 -46.44 -13.69 19.98
N ALA A 28 -45.17 -13.28 20.05
CA ALA A 28 -44.77 -11.88 20.14
C ALA A 28 -45.18 -11.03 18.93
N ASP A 29 -45.40 -11.65 17.78
CA ASP A 29 -45.75 -11.03 16.50
C ASP A 29 -47.23 -11.21 16.11
N PHE A 30 -48.05 -11.88 16.94
CA PHE A 30 -49.46 -12.11 16.66
C PHE A 30 -50.34 -10.96 17.19
N ASN A 31 -50.49 -9.90 16.40
CA ASN A 31 -51.57 -8.94 16.56
C ASN A 31 -52.51 -8.94 15.33
N HIS A 32 -53.80 -8.86 15.62
CA HIS A 32 -54.96 -8.99 14.73
C HIS A 32 -55.15 -7.86 13.68
N PHE A 33 -54.09 -7.25 13.17
CA PHE A 33 -54.21 -6.25 12.12
C PHE A 33 -53.40 -6.65 10.89
N LYS A 34 -54.00 -6.40 9.73
CA LYS A 34 -53.34 -6.42 8.41
C LYS A 34 -52.16 -5.43 8.45
N CYS A 35 -51.02 -5.83 9.01
CA CYS A 35 -49.78 -5.06 8.90
C CYS A 35 -49.11 -5.47 7.59
N GLU A 36 -49.34 -4.66 6.55
CA GLU A 36 -48.58 -4.69 5.31
C GLU A 36 -47.15 -4.12 5.50
N GLU A 37 -46.81 -3.64 6.71
CA GLU A 37 -45.48 -3.16 7.07
C GLU A 37 -44.55 -4.33 7.45
N LYS A 38 -43.71 -4.73 6.50
CA LYS A 38 -42.65 -5.76 6.65
C LYS A 38 -41.33 -5.18 7.16
N ASP A 39 -41.37 -4.10 7.93
CA ASP A 39 -40.17 -3.41 8.40
C ASP A 39 -39.75 -3.87 9.80
N ILE A 40 -38.44 -4.09 9.97
CA ILE A 40 -37.84 -4.47 11.25
C ILE A 40 -37.92 -3.26 12.19
N SER A 41 -38.76 -3.34 13.23
CA SER A 41 -38.91 -2.24 14.20
C SER A 41 -37.75 -2.15 15.19
N ILE A 42 -37.17 -3.30 15.60
CA ILE A 42 -36.12 -3.36 16.63
C ILE A 42 -35.12 -4.50 16.30
N LEU A 43 -33.82 -4.20 16.35
CA LEU A 43 -32.72 -5.17 16.28
C LEU A 43 -32.11 -5.37 17.67
N ILE A 44 -32.17 -6.60 18.19
CA ILE A 44 -31.65 -6.95 19.51
C ILE A 44 -30.33 -7.71 19.33
N GLY A 45 -29.24 -7.14 19.85
CA GLY A 45 -27.93 -7.79 19.87
C GLY A 45 -27.91 -9.03 20.77
N ALA A 46 -27.06 -10.01 20.46
CA ALA A 46 -26.92 -11.23 21.26
C ALA A 46 -26.49 -10.94 22.72
N ASP A 47 -25.78 -9.84 22.93
CA ASP A 47 -25.40 -9.27 24.22
C ASP A 47 -26.60 -8.77 25.06
N TYR A 48 -27.72 -8.45 24.41
CA TYR A 48 -28.98 -8.07 25.06
C TYR A 48 -30.04 -9.18 25.00
N TYR A 49 -29.84 -10.25 24.23
CA TYR A 49 -30.80 -11.35 24.07
C TYR A 49 -31.23 -11.94 25.42
N TRP A 50 -30.26 -12.22 26.30
CA TRP A 50 -30.52 -12.78 27.63
C TRP A 50 -31.22 -11.81 28.59
N LYS A 51 -31.32 -10.52 28.25
CA LYS A 51 -32.10 -9.53 29.02
C LYS A 51 -33.57 -9.46 28.59
N VAL A 52 -33.91 -10.08 27.46
CA VAL A 52 -35.22 -10.01 26.81
C VAL A 52 -35.99 -11.32 26.98
N VAL A 53 -35.32 -12.47 26.94
CA VAL A 53 -35.93 -13.77 27.24
C VAL A 53 -36.23 -13.88 28.74
N THR A 54 -37.36 -14.49 29.09
CA THR A 54 -37.76 -14.69 30.50
C THR A 54 -37.22 -16.00 31.07
N GLY A 55 -36.69 -16.88 30.22
CA GLY A 55 -36.16 -18.20 30.58
C GLY A 55 -37.22 -19.32 30.57
N LYS A 56 -38.51 -18.99 30.44
CA LYS A 56 -39.55 -20.01 30.20
C LYS A 56 -39.44 -20.55 28.78
N CYS A 57 -39.41 -21.87 28.67
CA CYS A 57 -39.37 -22.56 27.39
C CYS A 57 -40.40 -23.69 27.36
N GLU A 58 -41.07 -23.83 26.22
CA GLU A 58 -41.98 -24.93 25.93
C GLU A 58 -41.54 -25.63 24.65
N ARG A 59 -41.32 -26.94 24.72
CA ARG A 59 -40.98 -27.73 23.55
C ARG A 59 -42.27 -28.16 22.84
N ILE A 60 -42.51 -27.57 21.67
CA ILE A 60 -43.71 -27.83 20.84
C ILE A 60 -43.52 -29.11 20.01
N SER A 61 -42.29 -29.40 19.56
CA SER A 61 -41.97 -30.65 18.86
C SER A 61 -40.52 -31.07 19.10
N SER A 62 -40.09 -32.20 18.52
CA SER A 62 -38.68 -32.63 18.56
C SER A 62 -37.72 -31.61 17.96
N THR A 63 -38.20 -30.73 17.07
CA THR A 63 -37.39 -29.72 16.37
C THR A 63 -37.78 -28.29 16.68
N LEU A 64 -38.95 -28.04 17.27
CA LEU A 64 -39.49 -26.70 17.50
C LEU A 64 -39.66 -26.42 19.00
N VAL A 65 -39.11 -25.30 19.46
CA VAL A 65 -39.17 -24.85 20.86
C VAL A 65 -39.66 -23.41 20.90
N ALA A 66 -40.66 -23.13 21.72
CA ALA A 66 -41.08 -21.77 22.05
C ALA A 66 -40.30 -21.27 23.27
N MET A 67 -39.84 -20.03 23.21
CA MET A 67 -39.20 -19.33 24.33
C MET A 67 -39.96 -18.05 24.62
N GLU A 68 -40.35 -17.85 25.88
CA GLU A 68 -41.07 -16.64 26.28
C GLU A 68 -40.08 -15.47 26.38
N THR A 69 -40.48 -14.35 25.79
CA THR A 69 -39.77 -13.08 25.87
C THR A 69 -40.67 -12.03 26.48
N LYS A 70 -40.10 -10.88 26.86
CA LYS A 70 -40.87 -9.70 27.30
C LYS A 70 -41.88 -9.19 26.27
N PHE A 71 -41.77 -9.61 25.00
CA PHE A 71 -42.67 -9.22 23.91
C PHE A 71 -43.73 -10.29 23.59
N GLY A 72 -43.65 -11.47 24.20
CA GLY A 72 -44.47 -12.64 23.89
C GLY A 72 -43.61 -13.87 23.53
N TRP A 73 -44.24 -14.96 23.09
CA TRP A 73 -43.54 -16.20 22.77
C TRP A 73 -42.85 -16.14 21.40
N CYS A 74 -41.60 -16.61 21.32
CA CYS A 74 -40.80 -16.70 20.10
C CYS A 74 -40.50 -18.16 19.76
N LEU A 75 -40.63 -18.55 18.49
CA LEU A 75 -40.37 -19.91 18.03
C LEU A 75 -38.93 -20.09 17.53
N HIS A 76 -38.32 -21.20 17.94
CA HIS A 76 -36.95 -21.57 17.60
C HIS A 76 -36.93 -22.99 17.02
N GLY A 77 -36.36 -23.15 15.83
CA GLY A 77 -36.08 -24.45 15.22
C GLY A 77 -36.74 -24.67 13.86
N PRO A 78 -36.35 -25.73 13.13
CA PRO A 78 -36.79 -25.96 11.76
C PRO A 78 -38.23 -26.49 11.70
N ILE A 79 -38.99 -25.99 10.72
CA ILE A 79 -40.34 -26.45 10.39
C ILE A 79 -40.21 -27.45 9.23
N ASN A 80 -40.60 -28.71 9.46
CA ASN A 80 -40.63 -29.71 8.41
C ASN A 80 -41.84 -29.48 7.49
N SER A 81 -41.66 -28.67 6.45
CA SER A 81 -42.58 -28.63 5.31
C SER A 81 -41.81 -28.45 4.00
N VAL A 82 -41.92 -29.50 3.20
CA VAL A 82 -41.60 -29.70 1.77
C VAL A 82 -41.36 -28.42 0.94
N ASN A 83 -40.22 -28.39 0.24
CA ASN A 83 -39.89 -27.56 -0.94
C ASN A 83 -40.16 -26.04 -0.84
N PHE A 84 -39.57 -25.39 0.15
CA PHE A 84 -39.24 -23.97 0.04
C PHE A 84 -37.75 -23.75 0.34
N VAL A 85 -37.13 -22.86 -0.43
CA VAL A 85 -35.75 -22.37 -0.27
C VAL A 85 -35.65 -21.67 1.09
N GLY A 86 -35.45 -22.47 2.13
CA GLY A 86 -35.50 -22.05 3.53
C GLY A 86 -34.22 -21.37 3.95
N ALA A 87 -34.34 -20.08 4.27
CA ALA A 87 -33.30 -19.25 4.85
C ALA A 87 -32.63 -19.96 6.03
N THR A 88 -31.32 -20.17 5.91
CA THR A 88 -30.46 -20.53 7.02
C THR A 88 -30.18 -19.26 7.82
N ASN A 89 -30.56 -19.21 9.10
CA ASN A 89 -30.15 -18.12 9.98
C ASN A 89 -28.64 -18.26 10.28
N VAL A 90 -27.83 -17.66 9.42
CA VAL A 90 -26.37 -17.59 9.59
C VAL A 90 -26.07 -16.38 10.47
N MET A 91 -25.45 -16.60 11.63
CA MET A 91 -24.74 -15.53 12.32
C MET A 91 -23.54 -15.11 11.47
N LYS A 92 -23.71 -14.07 10.66
CA LYS A 92 -22.60 -13.46 9.92
C LYS A 92 -21.79 -12.58 10.87
N VAL A 93 -20.61 -13.06 11.26
CA VAL A 93 -19.56 -12.20 11.80
C VAL A 93 -18.98 -11.40 10.64
N SER A 94 -19.35 -10.12 10.56
CA SER A 94 -18.67 -9.15 9.71
C SER A 94 -17.38 -8.74 10.40
N ILE A 95 -16.27 -9.41 10.09
CA ILE A 95 -14.94 -8.85 10.38
C ILE A 95 -14.81 -7.60 9.52
N ASP A 96 -14.35 -6.50 10.11
CA ASP A 96 -14.06 -5.24 9.42
C ASP A 96 -12.90 -5.43 8.42
N GLU A 97 -13.18 -6.11 7.31
CA GLU A 97 -12.21 -6.44 6.26
C GLU A 97 -11.64 -5.17 5.63
N GLU A 98 -12.34 -4.04 5.68
CA GLU A 98 -11.87 -2.77 5.10
C GLU A 98 -10.65 -2.23 5.86
N ILE A 99 -10.66 -2.23 7.20
CA ILE A 99 -9.50 -1.82 7.99
C ILE A 99 -8.36 -2.84 7.85
N SER A 100 -8.68 -4.14 7.88
CA SER A 100 -7.68 -5.20 7.73
C SER A 100 -6.97 -5.16 6.37
N ASN A 101 -7.72 -4.94 5.28
CA ASN A 101 -7.17 -4.80 3.93
C ASN A 101 -6.36 -3.51 3.78
N ARG A 102 -6.82 -2.39 4.36
CA ARG A 102 -6.04 -1.12 4.38
C ARG A 102 -4.75 -1.26 5.17
N LEU A 103 -4.78 -1.94 6.31
CA LEU A 103 -3.59 -2.29 7.07
C LEU A 103 -2.62 -3.12 6.23
N LYS A 104 -3.12 -4.14 5.53
CA LYS A 104 -2.29 -4.97 4.65
C LYS A 104 -1.58 -4.13 3.58
N SER A 105 -2.28 -3.23 2.91
CA SER A 105 -1.69 -2.30 1.93
C SER A 105 -0.70 -1.31 2.54
N PHE A 106 -0.95 -0.83 3.77
CA PHE A 106 0.00 0.02 4.48
C PHE A 106 1.35 -0.71 4.71
N TRP A 107 1.28 -1.94 5.21
CA TRP A 107 2.48 -2.75 5.43
C TRP A 107 3.15 -3.19 4.11
N GLU A 108 2.48 -3.12 2.96
CA GLU A 108 3.08 -3.41 1.66
C GLU A 108 4.17 -2.41 1.28
N ILE A 109 3.96 -1.11 1.48
CA ILE A 109 4.95 -0.06 1.20
C ILE A 109 6.19 -0.24 2.09
N GLU A 110 5.98 -0.50 3.38
CA GLU A 110 7.10 -0.74 4.29
C GLU A 110 7.89 -2.00 3.94
N SER A 111 7.21 -2.99 3.37
CA SER A 111 7.81 -4.27 2.97
C SER A 111 8.51 -4.23 1.60
N ILE A 112 8.51 -3.09 0.89
CA ILE A 112 9.23 -2.95 -0.39
C ILE A 112 10.72 -3.25 -0.15
N GLY A 113 11.31 -4.06 -1.03
CA GLY A 113 12.70 -4.52 -0.93
C GLY A 113 12.95 -5.73 -0.02
N ILE A 114 11.96 -6.19 0.74
CA ILE A 114 12.08 -7.34 1.67
C ILE A 114 10.96 -8.39 1.53
N LYS A 115 10.15 -8.28 0.47
CA LYS A 115 9.25 -9.33 -0.01
C LYS A 115 9.82 -9.94 -1.27
N GLU A 116 9.62 -11.24 -1.44
CA GLU A 116 9.85 -11.86 -2.74
C GLU A 116 8.94 -11.20 -3.78
N PRO A 117 9.48 -10.80 -4.95
CA PRO A 117 8.65 -10.31 -6.03
C PRO A 117 7.66 -11.43 -6.39
N LYS A 118 6.36 -11.09 -6.47
CA LYS A 118 5.36 -12.05 -6.95
C LYS A 118 5.79 -12.54 -8.33
N PRO A 119 5.84 -13.86 -8.58
CA PRO A 119 6.27 -14.39 -9.86
C PRO A 119 5.30 -13.97 -10.97
N SER A 120 5.89 -13.72 -12.15
CA SER A 120 5.32 -13.68 -13.50
C SER A 120 4.05 -12.86 -13.71
N ILE A 121 4.08 -12.00 -14.75
CA ILE A 121 2.87 -11.49 -15.42
C ILE A 121 1.92 -12.68 -15.59
N SER A 122 0.73 -12.62 -14.98
CA SER A 122 -0.20 -13.73 -15.09
C SER A 122 -0.65 -13.87 -16.56
N LYS A 123 -1.09 -15.06 -17.00
CA LYS A 123 -1.68 -15.22 -18.36
C LYS A 123 -2.78 -14.18 -18.64
N LYS A 124 -3.50 -13.79 -17.58
CA LYS A 124 -4.50 -12.74 -17.59
C LYS A 124 -3.90 -11.36 -17.87
N ASP A 125 -2.80 -11.01 -17.21
CA ASP A 125 -2.09 -9.75 -17.44
C ASP A 125 -1.48 -9.68 -18.85
N GLU A 126 -1.00 -10.81 -19.40
CA GLU A 126 -0.54 -10.89 -20.79
C GLU A 126 -1.67 -10.63 -21.79
N ASN A 127 -2.87 -11.17 -21.54
CA ASN A 127 -4.03 -10.92 -22.39
C ASN A 127 -4.45 -9.45 -22.34
N VAL A 128 -4.52 -8.85 -21.15
CA VAL A 128 -4.85 -7.41 -20.99
C VAL A 128 -3.82 -6.54 -21.70
N MET A 129 -2.54 -6.88 -21.65
CA MET A 129 -1.49 -6.18 -22.41
C MET A 129 -1.69 -6.32 -23.92
N LYS A 130 -2.01 -7.51 -24.43
CA LYS A 130 -2.27 -7.72 -25.87
C LYS A 130 -3.49 -6.93 -26.35
N GLU A 131 -4.57 -6.93 -25.58
CA GLU A 131 -5.76 -6.15 -25.89
C GLU A 131 -5.48 -4.64 -25.90
N PHE A 132 -4.68 -4.17 -24.94
CA PHE A 132 -4.20 -2.79 -24.91
C PHE A 132 -3.41 -2.44 -26.19
N GLU A 133 -2.41 -3.24 -26.54
CA GLU A 133 -1.58 -2.99 -27.73
C GLU A 133 -2.41 -3.01 -29.03
N ASN A 134 -3.37 -3.93 -29.15
CA ASN A 134 -4.24 -4.05 -30.33
C ASN A 134 -5.25 -2.88 -30.44
N SER A 135 -5.66 -2.30 -29.30
CA SER A 135 -6.65 -1.22 -29.26
C SER A 135 -6.03 0.19 -29.27
N THR A 136 -4.74 0.30 -28.97
CA THR A 136 -4.05 1.59 -28.84
C THR A 136 -3.65 2.15 -30.20
N ARG A 137 -4.03 3.41 -30.46
CA ARG A 137 -3.66 4.12 -31.70
C ARG A 137 -3.41 5.60 -31.45
N LYS A 138 -2.61 6.23 -32.30
CA LYS A 138 -2.35 7.69 -32.23
C LYS A 138 -3.44 8.44 -33.01
N VAL A 139 -4.17 9.33 -32.35
CA VAL A 139 -5.25 10.15 -32.89
C VAL A 139 -5.03 11.59 -32.42
N GLU A 140 -5.00 12.55 -33.36
CA GLU A 140 -4.85 13.98 -33.04
C GLU A 140 -3.63 14.28 -32.15
N GLY A 141 -2.49 13.63 -32.43
CA GLY A 141 -1.24 13.81 -31.68
C GLY A 141 -1.19 13.14 -30.30
N ARG A 142 -2.24 12.44 -29.88
CA ARG A 142 -2.31 11.72 -28.58
C ARG A 142 -2.66 10.26 -28.78
N TYR A 143 -2.45 9.42 -27.77
CA TYR A 143 -2.87 8.02 -27.82
C TYR A 143 -4.33 7.88 -27.37
N GLU A 144 -5.11 7.15 -28.17
CA GLU A 144 -6.44 6.65 -27.85
C GLU A 144 -6.35 5.20 -27.42
N VAL A 145 -6.93 4.89 -26.27
CA VAL A 145 -6.91 3.57 -25.63
C VAL A 145 -8.33 3.11 -25.29
N ALA A 146 -8.53 1.80 -25.26
CA ALA A 146 -9.78 1.21 -24.80
C ALA A 146 -9.75 0.94 -23.28
N LEU A 147 -10.91 0.95 -22.65
CA LEU A 147 -11.04 0.47 -21.28
C LEU A 147 -10.87 -1.06 -21.24
N PRO A 148 -10.09 -1.62 -20.30
CA PRO A 148 -9.83 -3.05 -20.24
C PRO A 148 -11.01 -3.78 -19.58
N TRP A 149 -12.05 -4.03 -20.36
CA TRP A 149 -13.29 -4.65 -19.92
C TRP A 149 -13.10 -6.12 -19.50
N LYS A 150 -13.77 -6.51 -18.41
CA LYS A 150 -13.92 -7.90 -18.00
C LYS A 150 -15.11 -8.55 -18.70
N GLU A 151 -15.17 -9.88 -18.68
CA GLU A 151 -16.29 -10.64 -19.26
C GLU A 151 -17.64 -10.31 -18.61
N ASN A 152 -17.64 -10.00 -17.30
CA ASN A 152 -18.83 -9.60 -16.55
C ASN A 152 -19.30 -8.15 -16.84
N ALA A 153 -18.60 -7.40 -17.70
CA ALA A 153 -19.03 -6.04 -18.07
C ALA A 153 -20.43 -6.01 -18.72
N LYS A 154 -20.90 -7.13 -19.27
CA LYS A 154 -22.26 -7.31 -19.81
C LYS A 154 -23.35 -7.11 -18.76
N GLU A 155 -23.02 -7.30 -17.48
CA GLU A 155 -23.94 -7.13 -16.35
C GLU A 155 -23.88 -5.72 -15.74
N LEU A 156 -23.10 -4.81 -16.34
CA LEU A 156 -22.95 -3.44 -15.85
C LEU A 156 -24.24 -2.63 -16.05
N ASN A 157 -24.95 -2.43 -14.95
CA ASN A 157 -26.16 -1.60 -14.91
C ASN A 157 -25.83 -0.12 -14.71
N SER A 158 -26.73 0.77 -15.13
CA SER A 158 -26.60 2.21 -14.90
C SER A 158 -26.60 2.56 -13.41
N ASN A 159 -25.74 3.50 -13.02
CA ASN A 159 -25.58 4.00 -11.64
C ASN A 159 -26.14 5.42 -11.46
N ILE A 160 -27.06 5.84 -12.34
CA ILE A 160 -27.57 7.20 -12.40
C ILE A 160 -28.23 7.64 -11.09
N ASP A 161 -28.99 6.78 -10.41
CA ASP A 161 -29.70 7.13 -9.18
C ASP A 161 -28.75 7.43 -8.01
N VAL A 162 -27.62 6.72 -7.93
CA VAL A 162 -26.59 6.98 -6.92
C VAL A 162 -25.82 8.26 -7.27
N ALA A 163 -25.45 8.43 -8.54
CA ALA A 163 -24.78 9.63 -9.02
C ALA A 163 -25.63 10.88 -8.79
N LYS A 164 -26.93 10.82 -9.11
CA LYS A 164 -27.89 11.92 -8.90
C LYS A 164 -28.05 12.28 -7.43
N ARG A 165 -28.29 11.30 -6.55
CA ARG A 165 -28.37 11.55 -5.10
C ARG A 165 -27.10 12.21 -4.55
N ARG A 166 -25.92 11.72 -4.93
CA ARG A 166 -24.65 12.31 -4.51
C ARG A 166 -24.44 13.71 -5.08
N PHE A 167 -24.88 13.94 -6.31
CA PHE A 167 -24.84 15.26 -6.94
C PHE A 167 -25.77 16.26 -6.25
N GLU A 168 -26.98 15.86 -5.84
CA GLU A 168 -27.89 16.69 -5.05
C GLU A 168 -27.28 17.13 -3.71
N TYR A 169 -26.56 16.24 -3.02
CA TYR A 169 -25.78 16.61 -1.83
C TYR A 169 -24.66 17.60 -2.16
N LEU A 170 -23.99 17.42 -3.30
CA LEU A 170 -22.95 18.35 -3.76
C LEU A 170 -23.53 19.73 -4.07
N ILE A 171 -24.72 19.81 -4.66
CA ILE A 171 -25.44 21.07 -4.91
C ILE A 171 -25.76 21.79 -3.60
N LYS A 172 -26.28 21.07 -2.59
CA LYS A 172 -26.51 21.67 -1.25
C LYS A 172 -25.22 22.28 -0.70
N ARG A 173 -24.08 21.61 -0.92
CA ARG A 173 -22.76 22.12 -0.53
C ARG A 173 -22.37 23.37 -1.33
N PHE A 174 -22.64 23.40 -2.64
CA PHE A 174 -22.42 24.57 -3.50
C PHE A 174 -23.22 25.79 -3.01
N THR A 175 -24.49 25.60 -2.65
CA THR A 175 -25.33 26.67 -2.09
C THR A 175 -24.80 27.17 -0.75
N SER A 176 -24.33 26.28 0.12
CA SER A 176 -23.78 26.64 1.43
C SER A 176 -22.39 27.29 1.38
N ASN A 177 -21.62 27.08 0.31
CA ASN A 177 -20.26 27.57 0.17
C ASN A 177 -19.97 28.02 -1.27
N PRO A 178 -20.23 29.31 -1.59
CA PRO A 178 -20.03 29.86 -2.92
C PRO A 178 -18.57 29.80 -3.41
N SER A 179 -17.59 29.97 -2.51
CA SER A 179 -16.17 29.88 -2.88
C SER A 179 -15.77 28.45 -3.32
N PHE A 180 -16.31 27.44 -2.64
CA PHE A 180 -16.13 26.04 -3.03
C PHE A 180 -16.79 25.75 -4.39
N PHE A 181 -17.96 26.33 -4.65
CA PHE A 181 -18.64 26.19 -5.93
C PHE A 181 -17.84 26.79 -7.09
N GLU A 182 -17.35 28.03 -6.96
CA GLU A 182 -16.56 28.66 -8.03
C GLU A 182 -15.31 27.85 -8.39
N ARG A 183 -14.54 27.39 -7.40
CA ARG A 183 -13.38 26.51 -7.64
C ARG A 183 -13.76 25.20 -8.33
N TYR A 184 -14.92 24.63 -7.98
CA TYR A 184 -15.40 23.41 -8.62
C TYR A 184 -15.78 23.66 -10.07
N LYS A 185 -16.51 24.76 -10.31
CA LYS A 185 -16.96 25.21 -11.61
C LYS A 185 -15.78 25.49 -12.54
N GLU A 186 -14.77 26.22 -12.08
CA GLU A 186 -13.52 26.46 -12.81
C GLU A 186 -12.88 25.15 -13.32
N VAL A 187 -12.85 24.10 -12.48
CA VAL A 187 -12.28 22.80 -12.90
C VAL A 187 -13.14 22.13 -13.98
N ILE A 188 -14.46 22.07 -13.81
CA ILE A 188 -15.33 21.42 -14.81
C ILE A 188 -15.37 22.21 -16.12
N GLU A 189 -15.40 23.55 -16.05
CA GLU A 189 -15.33 24.41 -17.23
C GLU A 189 -13.98 24.27 -17.94
N SER A 190 -12.88 24.14 -17.20
CA SER A 190 -11.58 23.81 -17.81
C SER A 190 -11.60 22.47 -18.53
N TYR A 191 -12.33 21.46 -18.03
CA TYR A 191 -12.45 20.17 -18.70
C TYR A 191 -13.21 20.28 -20.02
N LEU A 192 -14.22 21.15 -20.10
CA LEU A 192 -14.95 21.39 -21.35
C LEU A 192 -14.10 22.22 -22.33
N ALA A 193 -13.48 23.30 -21.85
CA ALA A 193 -12.65 24.20 -22.66
C ALA A 193 -11.42 23.50 -23.26
N GLU A 194 -10.74 22.65 -22.48
CA GLU A 194 -9.57 21.88 -22.93
C GLU A 194 -9.97 20.59 -23.68
N GLY A 195 -11.26 20.31 -23.83
CA GLY A 195 -11.75 19.11 -24.52
C GLY A 195 -11.42 17.80 -23.80
N PHE A 196 -11.34 17.83 -22.46
CA PHE A 196 -11.23 16.64 -21.62
C PHE A 196 -12.58 15.95 -21.37
N ALA A 197 -13.66 16.74 -21.37
CA ALA A 197 -15.03 16.26 -21.28
C ALA A 197 -15.87 16.85 -22.43
N GLU A 198 -17.00 16.23 -22.74
CA GLU A 198 -18.00 16.74 -23.68
C GLU A 198 -19.40 16.47 -23.16
N GLU A 199 -20.36 17.30 -23.60
CA GLU A 199 -21.77 17.08 -23.34
C GLU A 199 -22.33 15.96 -24.21
N VAL A 200 -23.17 15.11 -23.62
CA VAL A 200 -23.85 14.01 -24.31
C VAL A 200 -25.09 14.57 -25.03
N GLN A 201 -25.02 14.64 -26.36
CA GLN A 201 -26.09 15.20 -27.20
C GLN A 201 -27.35 14.33 -27.22
N ASP A 202 -27.18 13.01 -27.29
CA ASP A 202 -28.29 12.04 -27.24
C ASP A 202 -28.02 11.02 -26.14
N VAL A 203 -28.75 11.12 -25.04
CA VAL A 203 -28.60 10.24 -23.87
C VAL A 203 -29.14 8.84 -24.15
N ASN A 204 -30.00 8.69 -25.18
CA ASN A 204 -30.68 7.45 -25.55
C ASN A 204 -29.94 6.68 -26.64
N ASN A 205 -29.14 7.35 -27.47
CA ASN A 205 -28.34 6.71 -28.51
C ASN A 205 -26.96 6.28 -27.97
N ASN A 206 -26.89 5.06 -27.43
CA ASN A 206 -25.72 4.51 -26.78
C ASN A 206 -25.15 3.34 -27.57
N GLU A 207 -23.91 3.45 -28.06
CA GLU A 207 -23.22 2.39 -28.81
C GLU A 207 -22.43 1.41 -27.91
N GLY A 208 -22.45 1.60 -26.59
CA GLY A 208 -21.63 0.84 -25.63
C GLY A 208 -22.17 0.83 -24.20
N TYR A 209 -21.31 0.46 -23.25
CA TYR A 209 -21.66 0.44 -21.83
C TYR A 209 -21.90 1.86 -21.30
N VAL A 210 -22.99 2.04 -20.54
CA VAL A 210 -23.37 3.33 -19.98
C VAL A 210 -23.26 3.29 -18.47
N TYR A 211 -22.49 4.22 -17.89
CA TYR A 211 -22.31 4.30 -16.45
C TYR A 211 -22.15 5.74 -15.98
N TYR A 212 -22.76 6.05 -14.83
CA TYR A 212 -22.75 7.38 -14.23
C TYR A 212 -21.87 7.40 -12.99
N LEU A 213 -20.82 8.20 -13.04
CA LEU A 213 -19.83 8.37 -11.99
C LEU A 213 -20.21 9.54 -11.09
N PRO A 214 -20.40 9.32 -9.77
CA PRO A 214 -20.38 10.41 -8.82
C PRO A 214 -18.99 11.05 -8.81
N HIS A 215 -18.95 12.36 -8.55
CA HIS A 215 -17.69 13.10 -8.47
C HIS A 215 -17.64 13.93 -7.19
N GLN A 216 -16.42 14.15 -6.70
CA GLN A 216 -16.16 14.89 -5.47
C GLN A 216 -14.86 15.67 -5.56
N ALA A 217 -14.76 16.74 -4.79
CA ALA A 217 -13.53 17.51 -4.69
C ALA A 217 -12.59 16.88 -3.66
N VAL A 218 -11.33 16.70 -4.04
CA VAL A 218 -10.21 16.47 -3.15
C VAL A 218 -9.46 17.80 -3.02
N ILE A 219 -9.51 18.38 -1.84
CA ILE A 219 -8.83 19.64 -1.52
C ILE A 219 -7.54 19.31 -0.80
N ASN A 220 -6.42 19.85 -1.29
CA ASN A 220 -5.15 19.79 -0.60
C ASN A 220 -4.54 21.20 -0.58
N GLU A 221 -4.91 21.97 0.44
CA GLU A 221 -4.51 23.38 0.59
C GLU A 221 -2.99 23.57 0.73
N LYS A 222 -2.27 22.50 1.07
CA LYS A 222 -0.81 22.45 1.25
C LYS A 222 -0.03 22.12 -0.04
N LYS A 223 -0.68 21.84 -1.18
CA LYS A 223 0.00 21.67 -2.47
C LYS A 223 0.11 23.00 -3.21
N SER A 224 1.31 23.32 -3.71
CA SER A 224 1.57 24.51 -4.53
C SER A 224 0.87 24.46 -5.89
N THR A 225 0.76 23.27 -6.50
CA THR A 225 0.44 23.15 -7.95
C THR A 225 -0.93 22.55 -8.29
N THR A 226 -1.76 22.17 -7.31
CA THR A 226 -3.21 21.92 -7.54
C THR A 226 -3.91 21.79 -6.19
N LYS A 227 -4.43 22.91 -5.67
CA LYS A 227 -5.12 22.95 -4.37
C LYS A 227 -6.47 22.23 -4.39
N PHE A 228 -7.04 22.04 -5.58
CA PHE A 228 -8.38 21.49 -5.80
C PHE A 228 -8.37 20.51 -6.98
N ARG A 229 -8.91 19.30 -6.79
CA ARG A 229 -9.04 18.29 -7.85
C ARG A 229 -10.43 17.67 -7.80
N VAL A 230 -11.05 17.48 -8.97
CA VAL A 230 -12.28 16.69 -9.08
C VAL A 230 -11.90 15.23 -9.35
N VAL A 231 -12.40 14.33 -8.51
CA VAL A 231 -12.16 12.88 -8.60
C VAL A 231 -13.49 12.17 -8.76
N PHE A 232 -13.52 11.16 -9.62
CA PHE A 232 -14.69 10.37 -9.91
C PHE A 232 -14.66 9.06 -9.13
N ASP A 233 -15.80 8.61 -8.62
CA ASP A 233 -15.90 7.38 -7.85
C ASP A 233 -16.30 6.20 -8.76
N GLY A 234 -15.30 5.55 -9.36
CA GLY A 234 -15.46 4.34 -10.17
C GLY A 234 -15.92 3.10 -9.39
N SER A 235 -15.87 3.14 -8.06
CA SER A 235 -16.30 2.05 -7.19
C SER A 235 -17.73 2.24 -6.67
N SER A 236 -18.37 3.37 -6.97
CA SER A 236 -19.75 3.63 -6.55
C SER A 236 -20.72 2.75 -7.34
N HIS A 237 -21.58 2.01 -6.65
CA HIS A 237 -22.64 1.19 -7.23
C HIS A 237 -23.89 1.16 -6.32
N SER A 238 -25.05 0.84 -6.89
CA SER A 238 -26.25 0.47 -6.13
C SER A 238 -26.08 -0.90 -5.48
N LYS A 239 -26.81 -1.17 -4.39
CA LYS A 239 -26.73 -2.48 -3.71
C LYS A 239 -27.11 -3.61 -4.68
N GLY A 240 -26.28 -4.66 -4.72
CA GLY A 240 -26.48 -5.82 -5.60
C GLY A 240 -26.05 -5.63 -7.06
N ASN A 241 -25.62 -4.42 -7.45
CA ASN A 241 -25.09 -4.13 -8.78
C ASN A 241 -23.57 -4.02 -8.78
N LEU A 242 -22.96 -4.25 -9.94
CA LEU A 242 -21.52 -4.09 -10.16
C LEU A 242 -21.14 -2.62 -10.31
N SER A 243 -19.94 -2.25 -9.86
CA SER A 243 -19.33 -0.96 -10.20
C SER A 243 -18.55 -1.00 -11.51
N LEU A 244 -18.20 0.18 -12.03
CA LEU A 244 -17.28 0.29 -13.16
C LEU A 244 -15.95 -0.41 -12.84
N ASN A 245 -15.38 -0.19 -11.65
CA ASN A 245 -14.13 -0.81 -11.25
C ASN A 245 -14.23 -2.35 -11.12
N ASP A 246 -15.40 -2.88 -10.76
CA ASP A 246 -15.64 -4.33 -10.76
C ASP A 246 -15.66 -4.93 -12.17
N CYS A 247 -16.01 -4.13 -13.19
CA CYS A 247 -16.07 -4.53 -14.59
C CYS A 247 -14.79 -4.23 -15.38
N LEU A 248 -13.78 -3.60 -14.76
CA LEU A 248 -12.50 -3.30 -15.40
C LEU A 248 -11.37 -4.13 -14.80
N TYR A 249 -10.47 -4.63 -15.65
CA TYR A 249 -9.19 -5.14 -15.19
C TYR A 249 -8.32 -3.98 -14.70
N THR A 250 -7.69 -4.14 -13.54
CA THR A 250 -6.68 -3.18 -13.04
C THR A 250 -5.47 -3.11 -13.97
N GLY A 251 -5.21 -4.19 -14.72
CA GLY A 251 -4.01 -4.39 -15.51
C GLY A 251 -2.79 -4.74 -14.64
N PRO A 252 -1.68 -5.17 -15.27
CA PRO A 252 -0.42 -5.38 -14.59
C PRO A 252 0.13 -4.08 -14.00
N ASN A 253 0.80 -4.17 -12.86
CA ASN A 253 1.54 -3.03 -12.32
C ASN A 253 2.79 -2.78 -13.17
N LEU A 254 2.72 -1.76 -14.01
CA LEU A 254 3.81 -1.32 -14.88
C LEU A 254 4.56 -0.12 -14.32
N VAL A 255 4.08 0.48 -13.23
CA VAL A 255 4.71 1.62 -12.57
C VAL A 255 6.03 1.17 -11.96
N PRO A 256 7.13 1.93 -12.13
CA PRO A 256 8.40 1.61 -11.51
C PRO A 256 8.28 1.48 -9.98
N ASP A 257 9.18 0.70 -9.38
CA ASP A 257 9.25 0.58 -7.93
C ASP A 257 9.65 1.94 -7.33
N LEU A 258 8.81 2.47 -6.44
CA LEU A 258 9.01 3.75 -5.76
C LEU A 258 10.40 3.86 -5.11
N VAL A 259 10.86 2.81 -4.43
CA VAL A 259 12.15 2.80 -3.75
C VAL A 259 13.28 2.79 -4.77
N HIS A 260 13.14 2.08 -5.90
CA HIS A 260 14.12 2.15 -6.98
C HIS A 260 14.25 3.57 -7.54
N VAL A 261 13.13 4.26 -7.80
CA VAL A 261 13.14 5.64 -8.28
C VAL A 261 13.84 6.55 -7.28
N LEU A 262 13.52 6.42 -5.98
CA LEU A 262 14.17 7.21 -4.92
C LEU A 262 15.67 6.92 -4.77
N ILE A 263 16.10 5.66 -4.91
CA ILE A 263 17.53 5.32 -4.88
C ILE A 263 18.23 5.88 -6.12
N ASN A 264 17.65 5.75 -7.32
CA ASN A 264 18.19 6.30 -8.56
C ASN A 264 18.30 7.83 -8.50
N PHE A 265 17.30 8.49 -7.91
CA PHE A 265 17.33 9.93 -7.63
C PHE A 265 18.47 10.31 -6.69
N ARG A 266 18.94 9.40 -5.83
CA ARG A 266 20.05 9.60 -4.90
C ARG A 266 21.42 9.21 -5.44
N MET A 267 21.53 8.65 -6.64
CA MET A 267 22.80 8.06 -7.12
C MET A 267 23.91 9.09 -7.37
N ARG A 268 23.59 10.20 -8.05
CA ARG A 268 24.56 11.14 -8.63
C ARG A 268 24.45 12.56 -8.07
N SER A 269 25.44 13.41 -8.33
CA SER A 269 25.57 14.74 -7.69
C SER A 269 24.49 15.75 -8.07
N ILE A 270 23.94 15.66 -9.28
CA ILE A 270 22.90 16.58 -9.78
C ILE A 270 21.58 15.81 -9.84
N GLY A 271 20.67 16.11 -8.93
CA GLY A 271 19.30 15.60 -8.97
C GLY A 271 18.41 16.47 -9.86
N TYR A 272 17.40 15.86 -10.48
CA TYR A 272 16.35 16.59 -11.20
C TYR A 272 14.97 15.94 -10.99
N SER A 273 13.93 16.77 -11.12
CA SER A 273 12.53 16.36 -11.08
C SER A 273 11.72 17.13 -12.12
N ALA A 274 10.71 16.49 -12.71
CA ALA A 274 9.73 17.10 -13.61
C ALA A 274 8.38 16.38 -13.50
N ASP A 275 7.29 17.07 -13.86
CA ASP A 275 5.94 16.54 -13.80
C ASP A 275 5.33 16.44 -15.21
N ILE A 276 4.67 15.32 -15.52
CA ILE A 276 3.78 15.24 -16.70
C ILE A 276 2.52 16.05 -16.41
N LYS A 277 2.28 17.09 -17.22
CA LYS A 277 1.11 17.96 -17.10
C LYS A 277 -0.19 17.19 -17.30
N LYS A 278 -0.97 17.06 -16.22
CA LYS A 278 -2.29 16.39 -16.20
C LYS A 278 -2.22 14.98 -16.85
N ALA A 279 -1.24 14.16 -16.46
CA ALA A 279 -0.87 12.90 -17.13
C ALA A 279 -2.03 12.02 -17.64
N PHE A 280 -3.00 11.65 -16.79
CA PHE A 280 -4.15 10.83 -17.23
C PHE A 280 -5.00 11.52 -18.30
N LEU A 281 -5.19 12.84 -18.19
CA LEU A 281 -6.01 13.62 -19.12
C LEU A 281 -5.34 13.80 -20.50
N GLN A 282 -4.08 13.40 -20.66
CA GLN A 282 -3.41 13.40 -21.96
C GLN A 282 -3.76 12.19 -22.83
N ILE A 283 -4.42 11.18 -22.27
CA ILE A 283 -4.77 9.94 -22.98
C ILE A 283 -6.24 9.99 -23.39
N LEU A 284 -6.54 9.79 -24.67
CA LEU A 284 -7.89 9.68 -25.20
C LEU A 284 -8.53 8.34 -24.79
N LEU A 285 -9.81 8.39 -24.42
CA LEU A 285 -10.66 7.22 -24.36
C LEU A 285 -11.30 6.98 -25.72
N ARG A 286 -11.27 5.71 -26.13
CA ARG A 286 -11.98 5.21 -27.31
C ARG A 286 -13.45 5.62 -27.23
N LYS A 287 -13.99 6.13 -28.36
CA LYS A 287 -15.36 6.67 -28.44
C LYS A 287 -16.42 5.74 -27.83
N GLN A 288 -16.36 4.43 -28.09
CA GLN A 288 -17.30 3.44 -27.55
C GLN A 288 -17.28 3.30 -26.02
N ASP A 289 -16.17 3.65 -25.36
CA ASP A 289 -15.99 3.49 -23.92
C ASP A 289 -16.35 4.75 -23.13
N ARG A 290 -16.52 5.91 -23.79
CA ARG A 290 -16.74 7.19 -23.12
C ARG A 290 -18.03 7.23 -22.32
N ASP A 291 -19.07 6.52 -22.76
CA ASP A 291 -20.36 6.50 -22.07
C ASP A 291 -20.33 5.74 -20.73
N ALA A 292 -19.28 4.96 -20.47
CA ALA A 292 -19.01 4.39 -19.15
C ALA A 292 -18.48 5.43 -18.15
N THR A 293 -18.29 6.68 -18.57
CA THR A 293 -17.68 7.76 -17.78
C THR A 293 -18.58 8.97 -17.65
N ARG A 294 -19.90 8.80 -17.81
CA ARG A 294 -20.86 9.90 -17.70
C ARG A 294 -20.88 10.46 -16.29
N PHE A 295 -21.17 11.75 -16.16
CA PHE A 295 -21.38 12.42 -14.89
C PHE A 295 -22.35 13.58 -15.06
N LEU A 296 -22.96 14.01 -13.96
CA LEU A 296 -23.96 15.07 -13.95
C LEU A 296 -23.29 16.41 -13.65
N TRP A 297 -23.70 17.46 -14.37
CA TRP A 297 -23.26 18.81 -14.06
C TRP A 297 -24.42 19.80 -14.18
N LEU A 298 -24.25 21.00 -13.65
CA LEU A 298 -25.25 22.07 -13.73
C LEU A 298 -25.21 22.74 -15.10
N LYS A 299 -26.36 23.18 -15.61
CA LYS A 299 -26.40 24.06 -16.80
C LYS A 299 -25.67 25.37 -16.53
N SER A 300 -25.05 25.93 -17.58
CA SER A 300 -24.12 27.07 -17.50
C SER A 300 -24.71 28.36 -16.88
N ASN A 301 -26.03 28.48 -16.85
CA ASN A 301 -26.75 29.64 -16.28
C ASN A 301 -27.25 29.43 -14.83
N TRP A 302 -27.00 28.27 -14.22
CA TRP A 302 -27.49 27.97 -12.87
C TRP A 302 -26.80 28.82 -11.81
N LYS A 303 -27.60 29.41 -10.91
CA LYS A 303 -27.14 30.12 -9.71
C LYS A 303 -27.70 29.46 -8.44
N PRO A 304 -27.03 29.64 -7.29
CA PRO A 304 -27.56 29.17 -6.00
C PRO A 304 -28.97 29.71 -5.74
N GLY A 305 -29.96 28.81 -5.68
CA GLY A 305 -31.38 29.15 -5.53
C GLY A 305 -32.25 28.84 -6.75
N ASP A 306 -31.62 28.62 -7.92
CA ASP A 306 -32.34 28.25 -9.14
C ASP A 306 -32.80 26.78 -9.09
N LYS A 307 -33.85 26.48 -9.88
CA LYS A 307 -34.29 25.11 -10.11
C LYS A 307 -33.13 24.29 -10.67
N VAL A 308 -32.86 23.15 -10.06
CA VAL A 308 -31.76 22.27 -10.47
C VAL A 308 -32.08 21.65 -11.83
N GLU A 309 -31.39 22.11 -12.85
CA GLU A 309 -31.34 21.48 -14.17
C GLU A 309 -29.93 20.97 -14.43
N TYR A 310 -29.83 19.69 -14.77
CA TYR A 310 -28.56 19.03 -15.02
C TYR A 310 -28.36 18.75 -16.51
N VAL A 311 -27.09 18.81 -16.93
CA VAL A 311 -26.59 18.26 -18.19
C VAL A 311 -25.82 16.98 -17.90
N VAL A 312 -25.79 16.08 -18.88
CA VAL A 312 -24.98 14.87 -18.83
C VAL A 312 -23.68 15.12 -19.59
N LEU A 313 -22.57 15.09 -18.88
CA LEU A 313 -21.23 15.18 -19.45
C LEU A 313 -20.61 13.78 -19.47
N ARG A 314 -19.62 13.55 -20.33
CA ARG A 314 -18.78 12.34 -20.31
C ARG A 314 -17.31 12.69 -20.53
N MET A 315 -16.41 11.88 -19.97
CA MET A 315 -14.98 12.09 -20.16
C MET A 315 -14.55 11.57 -21.54
N LYS A 316 -13.77 12.38 -22.25
CA LYS A 316 -13.06 11.98 -23.47
C LYS A 316 -11.67 11.41 -23.19
N ARG A 317 -11.21 11.56 -21.95
CA ARG A 317 -9.86 11.23 -21.49
C ARG A 317 -9.88 10.25 -20.33
N VAL A 318 -8.77 9.56 -20.12
CA VAL A 318 -8.61 8.69 -18.95
C VAL A 318 -8.76 9.54 -17.67
N LEU A 319 -9.66 9.12 -16.78
CA LEU A 319 -10.07 9.89 -15.60
C LEU A 319 -9.41 9.39 -14.31
N PHE A 320 -9.34 10.25 -13.31
CA PHE A 320 -8.94 9.86 -11.95
C PHE A 320 -10.08 9.11 -11.26
N GLY A 321 -9.80 7.89 -10.79
CA GLY A 321 -10.73 7.08 -10.00
C GLY A 321 -11.18 5.76 -10.64
N ALA A 322 -10.83 5.52 -11.91
CA ALA A 322 -10.94 4.20 -12.51
C ALA A 322 -9.72 3.32 -12.12
N ALA A 323 -9.98 2.06 -11.82
CA ALA A 323 -8.98 1.11 -11.34
C ALA A 323 -7.88 0.82 -12.38
N SER A 324 -8.19 0.97 -13.67
CA SER A 324 -7.28 0.75 -14.79
C SER A 324 -6.45 1.99 -15.16
N SER A 325 -6.75 3.18 -14.65
CA SER A 325 -6.09 4.42 -15.08
C SER A 325 -4.55 4.41 -14.89
N PRO A 326 -3.99 3.94 -13.75
CA PRO A 326 -2.54 3.84 -13.57
C PRO A 326 -1.88 2.92 -14.60
N PHE A 327 -2.51 1.79 -14.89
CA PHE A 327 -2.07 0.85 -15.92
C PHE A 327 -2.08 1.50 -17.30
N LEU A 328 -3.19 2.13 -17.70
CA LEU A 328 -3.32 2.76 -19.02
C LEU A 328 -2.26 3.85 -19.24
N LEU A 329 -1.96 4.65 -18.21
CA LEU A 329 -0.89 5.65 -18.28
C LEU A 329 0.48 5.00 -18.50
N ALA A 330 0.86 4.06 -17.63
CA ALA A 330 2.16 3.41 -17.71
C ALA A 330 2.32 2.60 -19.01
N ALA A 331 1.27 1.90 -19.46
CA ALA A 331 1.26 1.15 -20.71
C ALA A 331 1.40 2.07 -21.93
N THR A 332 0.73 3.22 -21.94
CA THR A 332 0.82 4.21 -23.02
C THR A 332 2.22 4.80 -23.13
N VAL A 333 2.82 5.19 -22.00
CA VAL A 333 4.21 5.68 -21.99
C VAL A 333 5.16 4.61 -22.51
N LYS A 334 5.03 3.36 -22.03
CA LYS A 334 5.88 2.24 -22.49
C LYS A 334 5.70 1.92 -23.96
N HIS A 335 4.47 1.95 -24.47
CA HIS A 335 4.18 1.78 -25.89
C HIS A 335 4.85 2.88 -26.71
N HIS A 336 4.78 4.13 -26.26
CA HIS A 336 5.36 5.26 -26.98
C HIS A 336 6.88 5.22 -27.06
N ILE A 337 7.56 5.01 -25.93
CA ILE A 337 9.03 5.04 -25.87
C ILE A 337 9.69 3.89 -26.66
N ARG A 338 8.98 2.78 -26.92
CA ARG A 338 9.48 1.69 -27.77
C ARG A 338 9.89 2.17 -29.16
N LYS A 339 9.24 3.21 -29.69
CA LYS A 339 9.54 3.79 -31.01
C LYS A 339 10.93 4.44 -31.08
N TYR A 340 11.49 4.85 -29.94
CA TYR A 340 12.79 5.53 -29.88
C TYR A 340 13.88 4.66 -29.25
N ARG A 341 13.60 3.38 -28.97
CA ARG A 341 14.56 2.50 -28.31
C ARG A 341 15.87 2.42 -29.10
N ASP A 342 15.81 2.40 -30.43
CA ASP A 342 17.00 2.27 -31.28
C ASP A 342 17.82 3.57 -31.39
N GLN A 343 17.17 4.73 -31.21
CA GLN A 343 17.81 6.05 -31.37
C GLN A 343 18.25 6.67 -30.03
N ASN A 344 17.50 6.42 -28.95
CA ASN A 344 17.67 7.06 -27.66
C ASN A 344 17.50 6.04 -26.52
N GLU A 345 18.18 4.89 -26.62
CA GLU A 345 18.02 3.77 -25.68
C GLU A 345 18.18 4.21 -24.22
N LYS A 346 19.24 4.95 -23.91
CA LYS A 346 19.55 5.46 -22.56
C LYS A 346 18.39 6.27 -21.96
N ILE A 347 17.86 7.23 -22.73
CA ILE A 347 16.75 8.09 -22.28
C ILE A 347 15.44 7.30 -22.17
N CYS A 348 15.18 6.37 -23.08
CA CYS A 348 14.01 5.50 -23.00
C CYS A 348 14.04 4.62 -21.75
N GLN A 349 15.21 4.06 -21.41
CA GLN A 349 15.40 3.28 -20.18
C GLN A 349 15.21 4.15 -18.93
N LEU A 350 15.73 5.39 -18.95
CA LEU A 350 15.57 6.35 -17.87
C LEU A 350 14.08 6.70 -17.63
N ILE A 351 13.33 7.02 -18.68
CA ILE A 351 11.88 7.27 -18.60
C ILE A 351 11.16 6.02 -18.07
N ASN A 352 11.47 4.84 -18.62
CA ASN A 352 10.83 3.59 -18.23
C ASN A 352 11.06 3.23 -16.75
N ASN A 353 12.22 3.57 -16.20
CA ASN A 353 12.62 3.15 -14.86
C ASN A 353 12.38 4.22 -13.79
N ASN A 354 12.28 5.49 -14.16
CA ASN A 354 12.20 6.59 -13.19
C ASN A 354 10.95 7.49 -13.32
N LEU A 355 10.05 7.23 -14.27
CA LEU A 355 8.76 7.90 -14.32
C LEU A 355 7.77 7.19 -13.39
N TYR A 356 7.55 7.74 -12.21
CA TYR A 356 6.60 7.23 -11.23
C TYR A 356 5.25 7.96 -11.37
N VAL A 357 4.33 7.34 -12.12
CA VAL A 357 3.02 7.94 -12.47
C VAL A 357 3.21 9.22 -13.28
N ASP A 358 3.11 10.39 -12.64
CA ASP A 358 3.30 11.72 -13.24
C ASP A 358 4.67 12.34 -12.94
N ASP A 359 5.39 11.84 -11.93
CA ASP A 359 6.67 12.41 -11.49
C ASP A 359 7.86 11.72 -12.18
N PHE A 360 8.65 12.47 -12.95
CA PHE A 360 9.88 12.02 -13.60
C PHE A 360 11.10 12.49 -12.83
N LEU A 361 11.89 11.54 -12.32
CA LEU A 361 12.99 11.82 -11.41
C LEU A 361 14.29 11.19 -11.87
N GLY A 362 15.41 11.76 -11.45
CA GLY A 362 16.69 11.12 -11.69
C GLY A 362 17.86 11.92 -11.16
N SER A 363 19.04 11.40 -11.42
CA SER A 363 20.27 12.13 -11.15
C SER A 363 21.34 11.80 -12.16
N ASP A 364 22.20 12.76 -12.46
CA ASP A 364 23.41 12.61 -13.27
C ASP A 364 24.58 13.40 -12.64
N ASP A 365 25.79 13.24 -13.17
CA ASP A 365 26.99 13.93 -12.70
C ASP A 365 27.35 15.14 -13.57
N SER A 366 26.81 15.25 -14.80
CA SER A 366 27.05 16.36 -15.73
C SER A 366 25.78 17.19 -15.95
N GLU A 367 25.92 18.51 -15.85
CA GLU A 367 24.84 19.45 -16.16
C GLU A 367 24.43 19.37 -17.63
N GLU A 368 25.40 19.19 -18.52
CA GLU A 368 25.20 19.03 -19.96
C GLU A 368 24.34 17.79 -20.25
N GLU A 369 24.62 16.68 -19.57
CA GLU A 369 23.84 15.46 -19.69
C GLU A 369 22.42 15.65 -19.12
N VAL A 370 22.24 16.36 -18.01
CA VAL A 370 20.91 16.68 -17.47
C VAL A 370 20.11 17.55 -18.46
N ASN A 371 20.74 18.52 -19.12
CA ASN A 371 20.10 19.31 -20.18
C ASN A 371 19.75 18.47 -21.42
N CYS A 372 20.61 17.53 -21.80
CA CYS A 372 20.36 16.55 -22.85
C CYS A 372 19.14 15.68 -22.51
N ILE A 373 19.10 15.14 -21.28
CA ILE A 373 17.98 14.37 -20.73
C ILE A 373 16.70 15.19 -20.81
N LYS A 374 16.70 16.43 -20.28
CA LYS A 374 15.54 17.33 -20.32
C LYS A 374 15.04 17.53 -21.75
N SER A 375 15.93 17.85 -22.68
CA SER A 375 15.58 18.18 -24.06
C SER A 375 15.00 16.97 -24.80
N ILE A 376 15.67 15.82 -24.71
CA ILE A 376 15.26 14.59 -25.41
C ILE A 376 14.00 14.00 -24.76
N SER A 377 13.92 13.92 -23.43
CA SER A 377 12.75 13.36 -22.75
C SER A 377 11.52 14.23 -22.98
N SER A 378 11.66 15.56 -22.95
CA SER A 378 10.57 16.48 -23.25
C SER A 378 10.11 16.33 -24.69
N LYS A 379 11.04 16.22 -25.65
CA LYS A 379 10.69 16.00 -27.06
C LYS A 379 9.95 14.69 -27.29
N ILE A 380 10.45 13.59 -26.70
CA ILE A 380 9.80 12.28 -26.80
C ILE A 380 8.39 12.37 -26.24
N LEU A 381 8.22 12.73 -24.96
CA LEU A 381 6.90 12.69 -24.33
C LEU A 381 5.93 13.74 -24.90
N LEU A 382 6.41 14.88 -25.38
CA LEU A 382 5.58 15.87 -26.07
C LEU A 382 4.95 15.30 -27.35
N GLU A 383 5.64 14.40 -28.06
CA GLU A 383 5.07 13.75 -29.25
C GLU A 383 3.90 12.80 -28.93
N ALA A 384 3.77 12.37 -27.67
CA ALA A 384 2.59 11.67 -27.15
C ALA A 384 1.53 12.61 -26.56
N GLY A 385 1.75 13.92 -26.59
CA GLY A 385 0.94 14.94 -25.91
C GLY A 385 1.18 15.00 -24.39
N MET A 386 2.26 14.39 -23.89
CA MET A 386 2.63 14.34 -22.47
C MET A 386 3.73 15.34 -22.18
N GLU A 387 3.37 16.61 -22.11
CA GLU A 387 4.30 17.71 -21.82
C GLU A 387 4.93 17.56 -20.41
N LEU A 388 6.26 17.51 -20.34
CA LEU A 388 7.03 17.59 -19.09
C LEU A 388 7.17 19.05 -18.66
N THR A 389 6.81 19.33 -17.42
CA THR A 389 6.75 20.68 -16.84
C THR A 389 7.38 20.71 -15.45
N LYS A 390 7.51 21.90 -14.86
CA LYS A 390 8.00 22.10 -13.48
C LYS A 390 9.38 21.48 -13.21
N TRP A 391 10.27 21.59 -14.18
CA TRP A 391 11.65 21.14 -14.02
C TRP A 391 12.32 21.84 -12.84
N VAL A 392 12.88 21.06 -11.93
CA VAL A 392 13.68 21.53 -10.79
C VAL A 392 14.96 20.71 -10.67
N SER A 393 16.02 21.33 -10.15
CA SER A 393 17.35 20.74 -9.96
C SER A 393 18.04 21.39 -8.76
N ASN A 394 19.06 20.74 -8.19
CA ASN A 394 19.96 21.35 -7.21
C ASN A 394 21.15 22.10 -7.85
N SER A 395 21.30 22.08 -9.18
CA SER A 395 22.31 22.91 -9.87
C SER A 395 21.76 24.31 -10.13
N GLN A 396 22.44 25.32 -9.59
CA GLN A 396 22.09 26.73 -9.80
C GLN A 396 22.19 27.14 -11.29
N LYS A 397 23.17 26.60 -12.03
CA LYS A 397 23.33 26.87 -13.46
C LYS A 397 22.12 26.36 -14.26
N LEU A 398 21.68 25.14 -13.98
CA LEU A 398 20.48 24.57 -14.62
C LEU A 398 19.21 25.35 -14.27
N ILE A 399 19.06 25.77 -13.01
CA ILE A 399 17.91 26.59 -12.60
C ILE A 399 17.85 27.90 -13.39
N ILE A 400 18.98 28.61 -13.51
CA ILE A 400 19.05 29.88 -14.26
C ILE A 400 18.70 29.63 -15.73
N GLU A 401 19.35 28.67 -16.38
CA GLU A 401 19.13 28.34 -17.79
C GLU A 401 17.67 27.97 -18.08
N TRP A 402 17.04 27.21 -17.18
CA TRP A 402 15.66 26.79 -17.34
C TRP A 402 14.67 27.91 -17.09
N ASN A 403 14.95 28.82 -16.17
CA ASN A 403 14.10 29.98 -15.89
C ASN A 403 14.19 31.03 -17.00
N GLU A 404 15.39 31.28 -17.54
CA GLU A 404 15.59 32.21 -18.66
C GLU A 404 14.87 31.72 -19.92
N SER A 405 14.80 30.41 -20.12
CA SER A 405 14.03 29.78 -21.20
C SER A 405 12.50 29.92 -21.06
N ILE A 406 11.98 30.31 -19.88
CA ILE A 406 10.55 30.37 -19.55
C ILE A 406 9.97 31.81 -19.67
N CYS A 407 10.80 32.81 -19.99
CA CYS A 407 10.39 34.22 -20.07
C CYS A 407 9.31 34.57 -21.13
N ASP A 408 8.81 33.60 -21.93
CA ASP A 408 7.78 33.83 -22.94
C ASP A 408 6.38 33.25 -22.62
N ILE A 409 6.10 32.67 -21.44
CA ILE A 409 4.76 32.16 -21.12
C ILE A 409 4.30 32.56 -19.72
N HIS A 410 3.34 33.51 -19.70
CA HIS A 410 2.61 33.96 -18.51
C HIS A 410 2.04 32.80 -17.67
N ASN A 411 2.11 32.99 -16.34
CA ASN A 411 1.53 32.21 -15.23
C ASN A 411 2.32 31.02 -14.70
N PHE A 412 3.52 31.28 -14.16
CA PHE A 412 4.05 30.48 -13.06
C PHE A 412 4.14 31.32 -11.79
N SER A 413 3.46 30.88 -10.72
CA SER A 413 3.65 31.47 -9.39
C SER A 413 5.11 31.29 -8.99
N VAL A 414 5.81 32.41 -8.83
CA VAL A 414 7.12 32.49 -8.21
C VAL A 414 7.05 31.71 -6.90
N VAL A 415 7.74 30.58 -6.84
CA VAL A 415 7.94 29.85 -5.59
C VAL A 415 8.91 30.70 -4.78
N THR A 416 8.37 31.64 -4.01
CA THR A 416 9.12 32.53 -3.10
C THR A 416 9.72 31.79 -1.90
N ASP A 417 9.50 30.48 -1.80
CA ASP A 417 10.06 29.63 -0.75
C ASP A 417 10.89 28.50 -1.40
N MET A 418 12.11 28.84 -1.81
CA MET A 418 13.09 27.93 -2.45
C MET A 418 13.60 26.83 -1.49
N SER A 419 13.07 26.74 -0.27
CA SER A 419 13.65 25.95 0.81
C SER A 419 13.18 24.48 0.89
N SER A 420 12.09 24.08 0.20
CA SER A 420 11.69 22.66 0.16
C SER A 420 10.78 22.26 -1.01
N HIS A 421 11.31 21.48 -1.95
CA HIS A 421 10.53 20.83 -3.03
C HIS A 421 10.09 19.42 -2.59
N LYS A 422 8.86 18.99 -2.92
CA LYS A 422 8.39 17.64 -2.55
C LYS A 422 8.65 16.64 -3.69
N VAL A 423 9.47 15.62 -3.43
CA VAL A 423 9.78 14.52 -4.34
C VAL A 423 9.15 13.23 -3.81
N LEU A 424 8.16 12.69 -4.53
CA LEU A 424 7.46 11.43 -4.19
C LEU A 424 6.99 11.32 -2.72
N GLY A 425 6.74 12.45 -2.05
CA GLY A 425 6.31 12.51 -0.64
C GLY A 425 7.39 12.87 0.38
N ILE A 426 8.67 12.95 -0.01
CA ILE A 426 9.79 13.42 0.82
C ILE A 426 10.11 14.89 0.47
N CYS A 427 10.56 15.69 1.42
CA CYS A 427 11.02 17.05 1.14
C CYS A 427 12.49 17.05 0.72
N TRP A 428 12.82 17.85 -0.29
CA TRP A 428 14.16 18.03 -0.84
C TRP A 428 14.52 19.51 -0.79
N ASP A 429 15.55 19.82 -0.02
CA ASP A 429 16.22 21.11 0.01
C ASP A 429 17.17 21.18 -1.19
N LEU A 430 16.82 22.05 -2.15
CA LEU A 430 17.56 22.21 -3.41
C LEU A 430 18.91 22.91 -3.21
N GLU A 431 19.03 23.77 -2.20
CA GLU A 431 20.24 24.57 -1.96
C GLU A 431 21.34 23.72 -1.34
N ASN A 432 20.99 22.94 -0.30
CA ASN A 432 21.97 22.11 0.43
C ASN A 432 22.01 20.64 -0.04
N ASP A 433 21.11 20.25 -0.96
CA ASP A 433 20.93 18.89 -1.45
C ASP A 433 20.61 17.86 -0.34
N TRP A 434 19.70 18.24 0.57
CA TRP A 434 19.28 17.43 1.70
C TRP A 434 17.84 16.94 1.55
N LEU A 435 17.61 15.69 1.96
CA LEU A 435 16.28 15.14 2.18
C LEU A 435 15.84 15.43 3.62
N THR A 436 14.63 15.94 3.77
CA THR A 436 14.02 16.34 5.05
C THR A 436 12.58 15.81 5.16
N PHE A 437 12.01 15.85 6.36
CA PHE A 437 10.70 15.28 6.66
C PHE A 437 9.71 16.35 7.13
N ASN A 438 8.58 16.46 6.44
CA ASN A 438 7.48 17.34 6.82
C ASN A 438 6.49 16.58 7.74
N VAL A 439 6.29 17.11 8.94
CA VAL A 439 5.53 16.44 10.02
C VAL A 439 4.38 17.30 10.54
N GLU A 440 4.18 18.49 9.99
CA GLU A 440 3.14 19.43 10.41
C GLU A 440 1.74 18.79 10.31
N ASN A 441 1.49 17.98 9.27
CA ASN A 441 0.22 17.25 9.15
C ASN A 441 -0.01 16.27 10.31
N VAL A 442 1.05 15.59 10.76
CA VAL A 442 0.98 14.62 11.87
C VAL A 442 0.69 15.35 13.18
N ILE A 443 1.39 16.48 13.42
CA ILE A 443 1.25 17.29 14.63
C ILE A 443 -0.17 17.87 14.71
N GLU A 444 -0.66 18.51 13.65
CA GLU A 444 -2.04 19.03 13.57
C GLU A 444 -3.07 17.92 13.82
N PHE A 445 -2.85 16.75 13.21
CA PHE A 445 -3.76 15.61 13.36
C PHE A 445 -3.84 15.12 14.82
N ILE A 446 -2.71 15.02 15.52
CA ILE A 446 -2.65 14.54 16.90
C ILE A 446 -3.33 15.55 17.84
N GLN A 447 -3.10 16.85 17.63
CA GLN A 447 -3.73 17.90 18.45
C GLN A 447 -5.26 17.91 18.37
N MET A 448 -5.84 17.47 17.26
CA MET A 448 -7.29 17.48 17.02
C MET A 448 -8.02 16.20 17.40
N LYS A 449 -7.31 15.13 17.76
CA LYS A 449 -7.90 13.79 17.94
C LYS A 449 -7.67 13.24 19.33
N LYS A 450 -8.58 12.37 19.76
CA LYS A 450 -8.44 11.62 21.01
C LYS A 450 -7.32 10.60 20.91
N ASP A 451 -6.67 10.32 22.03
CA ASP A 451 -5.66 9.26 22.14
C ASP A 451 -6.34 7.89 22.14
N THR A 452 -6.45 7.29 20.95
CA THR A 452 -7.06 5.97 20.72
C THR A 452 -6.14 5.10 19.88
N LYS A 453 -6.38 3.79 19.85
CA LYS A 453 -5.67 2.86 18.97
C LYS A 453 -5.75 3.27 17.49
N ARG A 454 -6.91 3.79 17.05
CA ARG A 454 -7.08 4.33 15.70
C ARG A 454 -6.19 5.54 15.45
N SER A 455 -6.09 6.46 16.40
CA SER A 455 -5.26 7.66 16.29
C SER A 455 -3.77 7.32 16.20
N VAL A 456 -3.28 6.38 17.01
CA VAL A 456 -1.88 5.91 16.96
C VAL A 456 -1.52 5.37 15.57
N LEU A 457 -2.37 4.49 15.02
CA LEU A 457 -2.17 3.97 13.67
C LEU A 457 -2.18 5.10 12.64
N GLN A 458 -3.20 5.95 12.67
CA GLN A 458 -3.37 7.06 11.73
C GLN A 458 -2.20 8.05 11.75
N ALA A 459 -1.64 8.34 12.93
CA ALA A 459 -0.49 9.20 13.07
C ALA A 459 0.78 8.52 12.54
N SER A 460 1.04 7.27 12.93
CA SER A 460 2.20 6.50 12.46
C SER A 460 2.23 6.38 10.92
N SER A 461 1.06 6.16 10.30
CA SER A 461 0.93 6.01 8.85
C SER A 461 1.09 7.30 8.06
N ARG A 462 1.06 8.46 8.72
CA ARG A 462 1.31 9.76 8.06
C ARG A 462 2.80 10.09 7.95
N ILE A 463 3.67 9.38 8.68
CA ILE A 463 5.12 9.50 8.52
C ILE A 463 5.52 8.71 7.28
N PHE A 464 5.85 9.43 6.21
CA PHE A 464 6.25 8.82 4.95
C PHE A 464 7.77 8.66 4.90
N ASP A 465 8.25 7.43 5.10
CA ASP A 465 9.67 7.08 5.10
C ASP A 465 9.92 5.75 4.34
N PRO A 466 9.83 5.76 3.00
CA PRO A 466 9.97 4.55 2.19
C PRO A 466 11.37 3.93 2.26
N LEU A 467 12.42 4.74 2.50
CA LEU A 467 13.82 4.32 2.60
C LEU A 467 14.24 3.92 4.03
N GLY A 468 13.41 4.17 5.05
CA GLY A 468 13.67 3.76 6.42
C GLY A 468 14.73 4.60 7.14
N PHE A 469 14.87 5.88 6.83
CA PHE A 469 15.81 6.77 7.54
C PHE A 469 15.41 6.96 9.02
N LEU A 470 14.11 7.01 9.29
CA LEU A 470 13.49 7.22 10.60
C LEU A 470 13.10 5.90 11.28
N SER A 471 13.57 4.75 10.78
CA SER A 471 13.26 3.42 11.35
C SER A 471 13.47 3.32 12.87
N PRO A 472 14.56 3.85 13.48
CA PRO A 472 14.76 3.81 14.92
C PRO A 472 13.67 4.56 15.71
N TYR A 473 13.10 5.63 15.15
CA TYR A 473 12.04 6.38 15.81
C TYR A 473 10.65 5.76 15.54
N THR A 474 10.40 5.34 14.29
CA THR A 474 9.09 4.78 13.89
C THR A 474 8.86 3.37 14.41
N VAL A 475 9.90 2.58 14.71
CA VAL A 475 9.73 1.24 15.31
C VAL A 475 9.05 1.31 16.68
N GLN A 476 9.30 2.38 17.46
CA GLN A 476 8.73 2.54 18.79
C GLN A 476 7.20 2.61 18.76
N VAL A 477 6.63 3.41 17.85
CA VAL A 477 5.17 3.51 17.69
C VAL A 477 4.57 2.22 17.12
N LYS A 478 5.31 1.47 16.30
CA LYS A 478 4.87 0.15 15.80
C LYS A 478 4.82 -0.90 16.91
N VAL A 479 5.82 -0.92 17.79
CA VAL A 479 5.84 -1.77 19.00
C VAL A 479 4.72 -1.35 19.95
N LEU A 480 4.51 -0.04 20.16
CA LEU A 480 3.37 0.46 20.94
C LEU A 480 2.05 -0.05 20.35
N PHE A 481 1.85 0.05 19.04
CA PHE A 481 0.65 -0.43 18.38
C PHE A 481 0.43 -1.95 18.56
N GLN A 482 1.49 -2.74 18.56
CA GLN A 482 1.42 -4.17 18.90
C GLN A 482 0.96 -4.37 20.36
N CYS A 483 1.53 -3.63 21.31
CA CYS A 483 1.11 -3.68 22.72
C CYS A 483 -0.38 -3.33 22.90
N LEU A 484 -0.90 -2.33 22.16
CA LEU A 484 -2.33 -2.00 22.16
C LEU A 484 -3.18 -3.19 21.69
N TRP A 485 -2.67 -3.97 20.75
CA TRP A 485 -3.33 -5.17 20.25
C TRP A 485 -3.30 -6.28 21.29
N GLU A 486 -2.15 -6.57 21.89
CA GLU A 486 -2.00 -7.61 22.92
C GLU A 486 -2.88 -7.35 24.15
N LYS A 487 -3.05 -6.08 24.53
CA LYS A 487 -3.94 -5.65 25.62
C LYS A 487 -5.42 -5.66 25.26
N GLY A 488 -5.79 -5.92 24.01
CA GLY A 488 -7.20 -6.00 23.59
C GLY A 488 -7.92 -4.65 23.51
N ILE A 489 -7.19 -3.54 23.44
CA ILE A 489 -7.76 -2.18 23.34
C ILE A 489 -8.58 -2.05 22.04
N GLN A 490 -9.81 -1.57 22.15
CA GLN A 490 -10.69 -1.35 21.00
C GLN A 490 -10.25 -0.13 20.17
N TRP A 491 -10.71 -0.03 18.93
CA TRP A 491 -10.23 0.98 17.99
C TRP A 491 -10.41 2.43 18.47
N ASP A 492 -11.58 2.71 19.05
CA ASP A 492 -12.00 4.05 19.46
C ASP A 492 -12.02 4.21 21.00
N GLU A 493 -11.48 3.22 21.72
CA GLU A 493 -11.27 3.27 23.16
C GLU A 493 -10.04 4.13 23.51
N GLU A 494 -10.14 4.89 24.59
CA GLU A 494 -9.04 5.74 25.05
C GLU A 494 -7.88 4.92 25.62
N LEU A 495 -6.65 5.37 25.39
CA LEU A 495 -5.46 4.70 25.91
C LEU A 495 -5.41 4.74 27.44
N THR A 496 -5.04 3.61 28.05
CA THR A 496 -4.70 3.54 29.48
C THR A 496 -3.50 4.42 29.80
N ASP A 497 -3.37 4.88 31.05
CA ASP A 497 -2.33 5.84 31.45
C ASP A 497 -0.91 5.38 31.10
N ASP A 498 -0.60 4.09 31.24
CA ASP A 498 0.71 3.52 30.90
C ASP A 498 1.03 3.59 29.40
N LEU A 499 0.03 3.36 28.54
CA LEU A 499 0.16 3.41 27.09
C LEU A 499 0.13 4.86 26.59
N ARG A 500 -0.69 5.70 27.23
CA ARG A 500 -0.79 7.14 26.96
C ARG A 500 0.51 7.87 27.26
N SER A 501 1.20 7.50 28.34
CA SER A 501 2.52 8.06 28.66
C SER A 501 3.53 7.81 27.54
N LYS A 502 3.66 6.56 27.07
CA LYS A 502 4.55 6.20 25.94
C LYS A 502 4.15 6.89 24.64
N TRP A 503 2.85 6.99 24.38
CA TRP A 503 2.30 7.70 23.23
C TRP A 503 2.67 9.19 23.26
N ASN A 504 2.45 9.86 24.39
CA ASN A 504 2.74 11.28 24.56
C ASN A 504 4.23 11.57 24.49
N GLU A 505 5.08 10.70 25.04
CA GLU A 505 6.52 10.80 24.90
C GLU A 505 6.94 10.76 23.44
N TRP A 506 6.43 9.79 22.67
CA TRP A 506 6.69 9.69 21.24
C TRP A 506 6.21 10.95 20.49
N CYS A 507 4.97 11.39 20.73
CA CYS A 507 4.38 12.58 20.11
C CYS A 507 5.15 13.87 20.40
N SER A 508 5.67 14.02 21.62
CA SER A 508 6.37 15.23 22.06
C SER A 508 7.59 15.54 21.18
N GLN A 509 8.17 14.53 20.53
CA GLN A 509 9.38 14.67 19.71
C GLN A 509 9.10 14.82 18.22
N LEU A 510 7.86 14.72 17.76
CA LEU A 510 7.52 14.81 16.34
C LEU A 510 8.05 16.09 15.69
N HIS A 511 7.93 17.22 16.38
CA HIS A 511 8.39 18.51 15.90
C HIS A 511 9.91 18.59 15.69
N LEU A 512 10.68 17.65 16.22
CA LEU A 512 12.13 17.56 16.03
C LEU A 512 12.49 16.81 14.75
N LEU A 513 11.59 16.02 14.15
CA LEU A 513 11.91 15.26 12.93
C LEU A 513 12.32 16.15 11.74
N ARG A 514 11.93 17.42 11.74
CA ARG A 514 12.37 18.42 10.75
C ARG A 514 13.86 18.77 10.84
N SER A 515 14.53 18.51 11.97
CA SER A 515 15.97 18.74 12.11
C SER A 515 16.79 17.66 11.42
N ILE A 516 16.22 16.46 11.23
CA ILE A 516 16.89 15.35 10.55
C ILE A 516 17.08 15.71 9.08
N LYS A 517 18.35 15.78 8.69
CA LYS A 517 18.82 16.07 7.34
C LYS A 517 19.63 14.90 6.83
N VAL A 518 19.25 14.38 5.66
CA VAL A 518 19.94 13.25 5.03
C VAL A 518 20.51 13.69 3.70
N GLU A 519 21.79 13.41 3.43
CA GLU A 519 22.37 13.67 2.11
C GLU A 519 21.58 12.90 1.04
N ARG A 520 21.09 13.63 0.01
CA ARG A 520 20.44 12.99 -1.14
C ARG A 520 21.46 12.10 -1.85
N CYS A 521 22.57 12.68 -2.31
CA CYS A 521 23.58 11.98 -3.11
C CYS A 521 24.33 10.88 -2.32
N LEU A 522 24.38 9.67 -2.86
CA LEU A 522 25.15 8.53 -2.34
C LEU A 522 26.67 8.68 -2.58
N LYS A 523 27.07 9.67 -3.40
CA LYS A 523 28.46 10.01 -3.76
C LYS A 523 29.21 8.81 -4.35
N VAL A 524 28.53 8.05 -5.20
CA VAL A 524 29.11 6.88 -5.91
C VAL A 524 30.10 7.31 -7.01
N THR A 525 29.97 8.54 -7.48
CA THR A 525 30.78 9.13 -8.56
C THR A 525 32.26 9.20 -8.18
N ASN A 526 33.15 8.85 -9.13
CA ASN A 526 34.61 8.86 -8.99
C ASN A 526 35.18 7.93 -7.90
N ALA A 527 34.36 7.01 -7.36
CA ALA A 527 34.87 5.96 -6.48
C ALA A 527 35.65 4.91 -7.29
N SER A 528 36.87 4.60 -6.85
CA SER A 528 37.68 3.52 -7.40
C SER A 528 37.10 2.15 -7.06
N SER A 529 36.39 2.04 -5.94
CA SER A 529 35.61 0.85 -5.59
C SER A 529 34.36 1.18 -4.78
N THR A 530 33.31 0.38 -5.00
CA THR A 530 32.01 0.49 -4.33
C THR A 530 31.65 -0.85 -3.70
N GLU A 531 31.20 -0.80 -2.45
CA GLU A 531 30.87 -1.99 -1.67
C GLU A 531 29.57 -1.76 -0.91
N LEU A 532 28.70 -2.77 -0.88
CA LEU A 532 27.45 -2.70 -0.13
C LEU A 532 27.59 -3.45 1.18
N HIS A 533 27.33 -2.78 2.30
CA HIS A 533 27.40 -3.36 3.63
C HIS A 533 26.02 -3.38 4.28
N ILE A 534 25.55 -4.56 4.68
CA ILE A 534 24.21 -4.75 5.25
C ILE A 534 24.37 -5.33 6.65
N PHE A 535 23.87 -4.60 7.63
CA PHE A 535 23.90 -4.98 9.03
C PHE A 535 22.53 -5.45 9.46
N CYS A 536 22.45 -6.58 10.14
CA CYS A 536 21.22 -7.19 10.62
C CYS A 536 21.24 -7.25 12.14
N ASP A 537 20.08 -7.05 12.75
CA ASP A 537 19.90 -7.23 14.19
C ASP A 537 18.48 -7.70 14.50
N SER A 538 18.29 -8.26 15.70
CA SER A 538 17.00 -8.65 16.22
C SER A 538 16.94 -8.51 17.74
N SER A 539 15.88 -7.88 18.21
CA SER A 539 15.44 -7.88 19.59
C SER A 539 14.19 -8.73 19.76
N ILE A 540 13.73 -8.88 21.00
CA ILE A 540 12.44 -9.51 21.30
C ILE A 540 11.24 -8.70 20.78
N PHE A 541 11.44 -7.41 20.45
CA PHE A 541 10.39 -6.50 20.01
C PHE A 541 10.38 -6.26 18.50
N ALA A 542 11.55 -6.23 17.87
CA ALA A 542 11.68 -5.94 16.45
C ALA A 542 12.95 -6.54 15.85
N TYR A 543 12.95 -6.75 14.54
CA TYR A 543 14.09 -7.25 13.78
C TYR A 543 14.18 -6.53 12.44
N GLY A 544 15.37 -6.47 11.85
CA GLY A 544 15.54 -5.82 10.56
C GLY A 544 16.97 -5.76 10.07
N ALA A 545 17.18 -4.93 9.05
CA ALA A 545 18.50 -4.65 8.50
C ALA A 545 18.64 -3.21 8.01
N VAL A 546 19.88 -2.73 7.97
CA VAL A 546 20.29 -1.42 7.44
C VAL A 546 21.46 -1.58 6.48
N ALA A 547 21.40 -0.88 5.35
CA ALA A 547 22.38 -0.94 4.27
C ALA A 547 23.15 0.39 4.12
N TYR A 548 24.46 0.28 3.94
CA TYR A 548 25.38 1.39 3.67
C TYR A 548 26.16 1.13 2.39
N MET A 549 26.39 2.19 1.62
CA MET A 549 27.33 2.21 0.51
C MET A 549 28.69 2.66 1.04
N ARG A 550 29.73 1.86 0.83
CA ARG A 550 31.13 2.22 1.07
C ARG A 550 31.77 2.55 -0.27
N CYS A 551 32.21 3.78 -0.43
CA CYS A 551 32.95 4.27 -1.60
C CYS A 551 34.40 4.56 -1.20
N GLU A 552 35.34 3.99 -1.92
CA GLU A 552 36.76 4.29 -1.81
C GLU A 552 37.18 5.14 -3.01
N TYR A 553 37.88 6.24 -2.78
CA TYR A 553 38.35 7.16 -3.82
C TYR A 553 39.86 7.02 -4.02
N GLU A 554 40.38 7.50 -5.15
CA GLU A 554 41.81 7.39 -5.51
C GLU A 554 42.76 8.02 -4.49
N ASN A 555 42.30 9.01 -3.73
CA ASN A 555 43.05 9.63 -2.63
C ASN A 555 43.03 8.82 -1.32
N CYS A 556 42.70 7.53 -1.37
CA CYS A 556 42.49 6.63 -0.23
C CYS A 556 41.43 7.11 0.77
N LYS A 557 40.59 8.10 0.41
CA LYS A 557 39.48 8.53 1.25
C LYS A 557 38.37 7.50 1.14
N VAL A 558 37.86 7.06 2.28
CA VAL A 558 36.70 6.16 2.34
C VAL A 558 35.51 6.94 2.87
N LYS A 559 34.40 6.89 2.13
CA LYS A 559 33.11 7.43 2.58
C LYS A 559 32.10 6.30 2.71
N THR A 560 31.33 6.35 3.78
CA THR A 560 30.20 5.47 4.04
C THR A 560 28.93 6.31 4.07
N THR A 561 27.91 5.89 3.33
CA THR A 561 26.65 6.63 3.20
C THR A 561 25.47 5.69 3.41
N PHE A 562 24.49 6.10 4.21
CA PHE A 562 23.25 5.35 4.43
C PHE A 562 22.46 5.20 3.11
N VAL A 563 22.10 3.96 2.76
CA VAL A 563 21.29 3.65 1.56
C VAL A 563 19.83 3.48 1.95
N MET A 564 19.53 2.48 2.77
CA MET A 564 18.16 2.09 3.11
C MET A 564 18.14 1.23 4.37
N SER A 565 17.09 1.31 5.18
CA SER A 565 16.80 0.32 6.21
C SER A 565 15.40 -0.25 6.13
N LYS A 566 15.21 -1.43 6.72
CA LYS A 566 13.92 -2.10 6.84
C LYS A 566 13.77 -2.74 8.20
N SER A 567 12.62 -2.51 8.83
CA SER A 567 12.28 -3.03 10.15
C SER A 567 10.95 -3.76 10.14
N ARG A 568 10.81 -4.76 11.01
CA ARG A 568 9.55 -5.44 11.30
C ARG A 568 9.42 -5.63 12.81
N VAL A 569 8.20 -5.48 13.30
CA VAL A 569 7.87 -5.85 14.68
C VAL A 569 7.89 -7.37 14.81
N ALA A 570 8.39 -7.87 15.94
CA ALA A 570 8.43 -9.30 16.25
C ALA A 570 7.02 -9.92 16.17
N PRO A 571 6.87 -11.19 15.74
CA PRO A 571 5.55 -11.79 15.65
C PRO A 571 4.86 -11.93 17.02
N LEU A 572 3.53 -11.75 17.05
CA LEU A 572 2.71 -11.97 18.26
C LEU A 572 2.90 -13.38 18.87
N LYS A 573 3.11 -14.38 18.00
CA LYS A 573 3.51 -15.71 18.44
C LYS A 573 4.96 -15.66 18.89
N LYS A 574 5.18 -15.75 20.21
CA LYS A 574 6.52 -15.72 20.82
C LYS A 574 7.47 -16.70 20.15
N MET A 575 8.64 -16.20 19.77
CA MET A 575 9.74 -16.94 19.18
C MET A 575 10.97 -16.82 20.06
N THR A 576 11.90 -17.78 19.93
CA THR A 576 13.19 -17.69 20.62
C THR A 576 14.04 -16.60 19.96
N LEU A 577 14.92 -15.96 20.75
CA LEU A 577 15.81 -14.91 20.24
C LEU A 577 16.67 -15.38 19.05
N PRO A 578 17.29 -16.58 19.04
CA PRO A 578 18.02 -17.06 17.87
C PRO A 578 17.18 -17.17 16.59
N ARG A 579 15.89 -17.54 16.71
CA ARG A 579 14.99 -17.56 15.56
C ARG A 579 14.62 -16.15 15.09
N LEU A 580 14.55 -15.17 15.98
CA LEU A 580 14.36 -13.77 15.62
C LEU A 580 15.62 -13.22 14.93
N GLU A 581 16.80 -13.49 15.46
CA GLU A 581 18.10 -13.14 14.83
C GLU A 581 18.21 -13.70 13.40
N LEU A 582 17.80 -14.96 13.19
CA LEU A 582 17.71 -15.55 11.86
C LEU A 582 16.70 -14.83 10.95
N MET A 583 15.60 -14.32 11.50
CA MET A 583 14.63 -13.51 10.74
C MET A 583 15.20 -12.13 10.37
N GLY A 584 15.99 -11.50 11.25
CA GLY A 584 16.76 -10.30 10.94
C GLY A 584 17.73 -10.54 9.79
N ALA A 585 18.50 -11.63 9.86
CA ALA A 585 19.39 -12.05 8.77
C ALA A 585 18.64 -12.32 7.45
N LEU A 586 17.46 -12.94 7.51
CA LEU A 586 16.64 -13.13 6.31
C LEU A 586 16.23 -11.79 5.67
N ILE A 587 15.84 -10.80 6.48
CA ILE A 587 15.57 -9.44 5.98
C ILE A 587 16.81 -8.86 5.29
N GLY A 588 17.99 -9.01 5.90
CA GLY A 588 19.26 -8.58 5.31
C GLY A 588 19.54 -9.23 3.96
N ALA A 589 19.34 -10.55 3.84
CA ALA A 589 19.53 -11.28 2.59
C ALA A 589 18.59 -10.80 1.47
N ARG A 590 17.31 -10.55 1.79
CA ARG A 590 16.34 -10.00 0.84
C ARG A 590 16.71 -8.58 0.42
N LEU A 591 17.10 -7.74 1.38
CA LEU A 591 17.56 -6.38 1.10
C LEU A 591 18.82 -6.38 0.21
N ALA A 592 19.74 -7.33 0.42
CA ALA A 592 20.92 -7.51 -0.42
C ALA A 592 20.55 -7.86 -1.86
N LYS A 593 19.71 -8.87 -2.06
CA LYS A 593 19.20 -9.27 -3.39
C LYS A 593 18.50 -8.11 -4.09
N TYR A 594 17.72 -7.33 -3.36
CA TYR A 594 17.01 -6.16 -3.87
C TYR A 594 17.97 -5.06 -4.34
N LEU A 595 18.88 -4.61 -3.46
CA LEU A 595 19.82 -3.54 -3.76
C LEU A 595 20.86 -3.94 -4.82
N ASN A 596 21.23 -5.22 -4.91
CA ASN A 596 22.17 -5.70 -5.91
C ASN A 596 21.63 -5.52 -7.35
N LYS A 597 20.30 -5.54 -7.55
CA LYS A 597 19.69 -5.28 -8.85
C LYS A 597 19.91 -3.83 -9.32
N LEU A 598 20.03 -2.89 -8.38
CA LEU A 598 20.21 -1.47 -8.66
C LEU A 598 21.67 -1.11 -8.86
N PHE A 599 22.52 -1.48 -7.90
CA PHE A 599 23.92 -1.07 -7.93
C PHE A 599 24.80 -2.00 -8.76
N GLN A 600 24.35 -3.23 -9.03
CA GLN A 600 25.15 -4.29 -9.68
C GLN A 600 26.53 -4.46 -9.02
N ASN A 601 26.59 -4.24 -7.71
CA ASN A 601 27.82 -4.25 -6.95
C ASN A 601 28.39 -5.67 -6.89
N LYS A 602 29.65 -5.82 -7.31
CA LYS A 602 30.34 -7.12 -7.23
C LYS A 602 30.71 -7.52 -5.80
N ARG A 603 30.65 -6.58 -4.83
CA ARG A 603 31.10 -6.77 -3.44
C ARG A 603 29.99 -6.41 -2.46
N ILE A 604 29.39 -7.44 -1.86
CA ILE A 604 28.33 -7.31 -0.86
C ILE A 604 28.81 -8.03 0.41
N HIS A 605 28.70 -7.34 1.54
CA HIS A 605 29.07 -7.84 2.86
C HIS A 605 27.86 -7.79 3.79
N LEU A 606 27.53 -8.92 4.43
CA LEU A 606 26.45 -9.01 5.39
C LEU A 606 27.00 -9.24 6.79
N TRP A 607 26.43 -8.55 7.77
CA TRP A 607 26.93 -8.51 9.14
C TRP A 607 25.83 -8.86 10.12
N THR A 608 26.15 -9.71 11.09
CA THR A 608 25.27 -10.04 12.22
C THR A 608 26.12 -10.14 13.50
N ASP A 609 25.54 -9.76 14.63
CA ASP A 609 26.10 -9.96 15.96
C ASP A 609 25.66 -11.27 16.62
N SER A 610 24.86 -12.07 15.92
CA SER A 610 24.47 -13.42 16.35
C SER A 610 25.42 -14.46 15.78
N MET A 611 26.31 -14.97 16.64
CA MET A 611 27.18 -16.09 16.29
C MET A 611 26.38 -17.36 15.95
N ILE A 612 25.22 -17.58 16.59
CA ILE A 612 24.34 -18.73 16.31
C ILE A 612 23.77 -18.62 14.90
N THR A 613 23.26 -17.44 14.54
CA THR A 613 22.73 -17.18 13.20
C THR A 613 23.81 -17.32 12.14
N LEU A 614 25.01 -16.79 12.41
CA LEU A 614 26.15 -16.92 11.51
C LEU A 614 26.55 -18.39 11.29
N HIS A 615 26.59 -19.19 12.35
CA HIS A 615 26.87 -20.62 12.29
C HIS A 615 25.81 -21.37 11.46
N TRP A 616 24.53 -21.06 11.67
CA TRP A 616 23.43 -21.62 10.89
C TRP A 616 23.54 -21.30 9.39
N ILE A 617 23.87 -20.05 9.06
CA ILE A 617 24.04 -19.59 7.66
C ILE A 617 25.24 -20.25 7.00
N ARG A 618 26.35 -20.44 7.71
CA ARG A 618 27.55 -21.12 7.16
C ARG A 618 27.39 -22.63 7.03
N GLY A 619 26.47 -23.22 7.79
CA GLY A 619 26.16 -24.65 7.77
C GLY A 619 25.20 -25.08 6.66
N THR A 620 24.88 -26.37 6.63
CA THR A 620 23.91 -26.95 5.66
C THR A 620 22.48 -26.86 6.19
N ALA A 621 21.56 -26.25 5.43
CA ALA A 621 20.16 -26.03 5.81
C ALA A 621 19.43 -27.31 6.28
N LYS A 622 19.63 -28.45 5.59
CA LYS A 622 18.91 -29.72 5.82
C LYS A 622 19.12 -30.36 7.20
N ARG A 623 20.11 -29.88 7.97
CA ARG A 623 20.41 -30.38 9.32
C ARG A 623 19.41 -29.88 10.37
N TRP A 624 18.71 -28.79 10.08
CA TRP A 624 17.87 -28.07 11.04
C TRP A 624 16.38 -28.40 10.87
N LYS A 625 15.60 -28.13 11.91
CA LYS A 625 14.14 -28.21 11.87
C LYS A 625 13.55 -27.31 10.77
N PRO A 626 12.33 -27.62 10.27
CA PRO A 626 11.75 -26.93 9.09
C PRO A 626 11.72 -25.41 9.18
N PHE A 627 11.55 -24.82 10.37
CA PHE A 627 11.56 -23.37 10.53
C PHE A 627 12.91 -22.76 10.11
N VAL A 628 14.00 -23.30 10.65
CA VAL A 628 15.36 -22.80 10.47
C VAL A 628 15.88 -23.18 9.08
N GLU A 629 15.65 -24.42 8.65
CA GLU A 629 16.01 -24.91 7.31
C GLU A 629 15.44 -24.04 6.19
N ASN A 630 14.12 -23.76 6.20
CA ASN A 630 13.49 -22.99 5.14
C ASN A 630 14.06 -21.56 5.04
N ARG A 631 14.40 -20.94 6.17
CA ARG A 631 14.96 -19.57 6.23
C ARG A 631 16.41 -19.57 5.73
N ILE A 632 17.21 -20.55 6.12
CA ILE A 632 18.58 -20.69 5.64
C ILE A 632 18.59 -20.97 4.12
N ALA A 633 17.72 -21.85 3.65
CA ALA A 633 17.60 -22.14 2.22
C ALA A 633 17.29 -20.88 1.41
N GLU A 634 16.39 -20.02 1.92
CA GLU A 634 16.07 -18.74 1.29
C GLU A 634 17.26 -17.75 1.35
N ILE A 635 17.97 -17.66 2.49
CA ILE A 635 19.19 -16.85 2.62
C ILE A 635 20.25 -17.30 1.61
N HIS A 636 20.45 -18.60 1.43
CA HIS A 636 21.40 -19.20 0.48
C HIS A 636 21.00 -18.94 -0.98
N GLU A 637 19.70 -18.86 -1.28
CA GLU A 637 19.23 -18.49 -2.62
C GLU A 637 19.56 -17.03 -2.95
N HIS A 638 19.63 -16.17 -1.94
CA HIS A 638 19.75 -14.71 -2.12
C HIS A 638 21.18 -14.20 -1.94
N THR A 639 22.00 -14.87 -1.14
CA THR A 639 23.35 -14.44 -0.76
C THR A 639 24.28 -15.62 -0.60
N ASP A 640 25.56 -15.42 -0.92
CA ASP A 640 26.61 -16.40 -0.64
C ASP A 640 26.90 -16.43 0.88
N PRO A 641 26.86 -17.62 1.53
CA PRO A 641 27.29 -17.77 2.92
C PRO A 641 28.67 -17.19 3.24
N SER A 642 29.60 -17.14 2.28
CA SER A 642 30.93 -16.55 2.47
C SER A 642 30.91 -15.04 2.70
N ASN A 643 29.85 -14.36 2.28
CA ASN A 643 29.71 -12.91 2.44
C ASN A 643 29.20 -12.51 3.83
N TRP A 644 28.86 -13.48 4.68
CA TRP A 644 28.38 -13.26 6.04
C TRP A 644 29.53 -13.24 7.06
N SER A 645 29.56 -12.17 7.84
CA SER A 645 30.58 -11.89 8.85
C SER A 645 29.94 -11.52 10.19
N TYR A 646 30.73 -11.69 11.26
CA TYR A 646 30.36 -11.25 12.58
C TYR A 646 30.70 -9.77 12.77
N CYS A 647 29.83 -9.01 13.45
CA CYS A 647 30.19 -7.73 14.06
C CYS A 647 29.79 -7.72 15.54
N GLU A 648 30.45 -6.90 16.34
CA GLU A 648 30.05 -6.73 17.73
C GLU A 648 28.77 -5.88 17.81
N GLY A 649 27.83 -6.26 18.68
CA GLY A 649 26.54 -5.56 18.83
C GLY A 649 26.68 -4.07 19.17
N THR A 650 27.72 -3.68 19.93
CA THR A 650 28.02 -2.27 20.24
C THR A 650 28.39 -1.44 19.02
N THR A 651 28.88 -2.10 17.96
CA THR A 651 29.21 -1.50 16.67
C THR A 651 28.19 -1.86 15.60
N ASN A 652 27.09 -2.53 15.94
CA ASN A 652 26.06 -2.91 14.99
C ASN A 652 25.02 -1.78 14.85
N PRO A 653 24.97 -1.04 13.73
CA PRO A 653 23.98 0.03 13.55
C PRO A 653 22.54 -0.49 13.53
N ALA A 654 22.34 -1.78 13.22
CA ALA A 654 21.03 -2.41 13.22
C ALA A 654 20.43 -2.48 14.64
N ASP A 655 21.23 -2.48 15.71
CA ASP A 655 20.75 -2.44 17.11
C ASP A 655 19.87 -1.20 17.40
N LYS A 656 20.20 -0.06 16.77
CA LYS A 656 19.39 1.17 16.88
C LYS A 656 18.00 1.01 16.29
N LEU A 657 17.90 0.18 15.25
CA LEU A 657 16.67 -0.09 14.52
C LEU A 657 15.72 -1.01 15.31
N THR A 658 16.25 -1.89 16.17
CA THR A 658 15.45 -2.91 16.89
C THR A 658 15.09 -2.48 18.30
N ARG A 659 15.94 -1.65 18.94
CA ARG A 659 15.67 -1.03 20.26
C ARG A 659 14.90 0.27 20.15
N GLY A 660 15.13 1.00 19.07
CA GLY A 660 14.59 2.32 18.81
C GLY A 660 15.41 3.44 19.46
N LEU A 661 15.28 4.64 18.90
CA LEU A 661 15.94 5.86 19.37
C LEU A 661 14.96 7.03 19.38
N ASN A 662 15.14 7.92 20.36
CA ASN A 662 14.45 9.20 20.37
C ASN A 662 15.03 10.12 19.27
N VAL A 663 14.33 11.18 18.87
CA VAL A 663 14.73 12.00 17.70
C VAL A 663 16.06 12.73 17.95
N ASN A 664 16.27 13.24 19.17
CA ASN A 664 17.49 13.95 19.54
C ASN A 664 18.73 13.04 19.53
N GLU A 665 18.56 11.79 19.97
CA GLU A 665 19.58 10.76 19.89
C GLU A 665 19.84 10.37 18.44
N LEU A 666 18.76 10.12 17.67
CA LEU A 666 18.84 9.71 16.28
C LEU A 666 19.58 10.76 15.44
N GLU A 667 19.28 12.05 15.60
CA GLU A 667 19.96 13.15 14.90
C GLU A 667 21.48 13.13 15.13
N LYS A 668 21.92 12.79 16.34
CA LYS A 668 23.33 12.82 16.75
C LYS A 668 24.04 11.47 16.61
N ASP A 669 23.33 10.39 16.28
CA ASP A 669 23.88 9.03 16.25
C ASP A 669 24.73 8.81 14.99
N TYR A 670 26.05 8.96 15.16
CA TYR A 670 27.02 8.75 14.08
C TYR A 670 26.93 7.34 13.48
N LEU A 671 26.72 6.32 14.32
CA LEU A 671 26.73 4.91 13.91
C LEU A 671 25.55 4.62 12.96
N TRP A 672 24.37 5.16 13.26
CA TRP A 672 23.19 5.03 12.39
C TRP A 672 23.37 5.70 11.03
N TRP A 673 23.92 6.92 10.98
CA TRP A 673 24.03 7.65 9.71
C TRP A 673 25.21 7.24 8.84
N ASN A 674 26.31 6.78 9.44
CA ASN A 674 27.58 6.53 8.74
C ASN A 674 28.02 5.07 8.79
N GLY A 675 27.33 4.21 9.55
CA GLY A 675 27.81 2.87 9.85
C GLY A 675 29.06 2.89 10.75
N PRO A 676 29.64 1.71 11.01
CA PRO A 676 30.75 1.58 11.94
C PRO A 676 32.01 2.30 11.44
N ARG A 677 32.78 2.92 12.35
CA ARG A 677 34.00 3.65 11.98
C ARG A 677 35.03 2.78 11.29
N TRP A 678 35.11 1.50 11.66
CA TRP A 678 36.04 0.55 11.06
C TRP A 678 35.76 0.28 9.58
N LEU A 679 34.57 0.57 9.04
CA LEU A 679 34.33 0.52 7.59
C LEU A 679 35.19 1.53 6.80
N LYS A 680 35.62 2.60 7.45
CA LYS A 680 36.52 3.59 6.85
C LYS A 680 37.99 3.16 6.88
N LEU A 681 38.30 2.08 7.59
CA LEU A 681 39.63 1.52 7.72
C LEU A 681 39.87 0.41 6.68
N SER A 682 41.11 -0.06 6.59
CA SER A 682 41.46 -1.21 5.76
C SER A 682 40.76 -2.48 6.25
N ARG A 683 40.50 -3.41 5.32
CA ARG A 683 39.78 -4.67 5.59
C ARG A 683 40.42 -5.51 6.69
N ASP A 684 41.73 -5.44 6.86
CA ASP A 684 42.45 -6.20 7.89
C ASP A 684 42.08 -5.78 9.32
N GLN A 685 41.57 -4.56 9.48
CA GLN A 685 41.13 -3.97 10.74
C GLN A 685 39.62 -4.15 10.97
N TRP A 686 38.90 -4.82 10.07
CA TRP A 686 37.50 -5.16 10.28
C TRP A 686 37.37 -6.28 11.33
N PRO A 687 36.20 -6.40 11.99
CA PRO A 687 35.97 -7.46 12.95
C PRO A 687 36.26 -8.84 12.37
N LYS A 688 37.10 -9.63 13.06
CA LYS A 688 37.41 -11.02 12.75
C LYS A 688 36.76 -11.92 13.79
N VAL A 689 36.27 -13.09 13.39
CA VAL A 689 35.73 -14.08 14.33
C VAL A 689 36.90 -14.67 15.10
N VAL A 690 37.05 -14.30 16.38
CA VAL A 690 38.19 -14.73 17.21
C VAL A 690 37.97 -16.12 17.82
N LYS A 691 36.73 -16.53 18.10
CA LYS A 691 36.30 -17.88 18.53
C LYS A 691 34.77 -17.99 18.52
N GLU A 692 34.24 -19.11 18.00
CA GLU A 692 32.82 -19.45 18.05
C GLU A 692 32.46 -19.98 19.46
N ASN A 693 31.96 -19.12 20.33
CA ASN A 693 31.48 -19.51 21.67
C ASN A 693 29.95 -19.53 21.68
N PHE A 694 29.33 -20.68 21.42
CA PHE A 694 27.88 -20.86 21.57
C PHE A 694 27.54 -21.90 22.64
N LYS A 695 26.39 -21.74 23.29
CA LYS A 695 25.83 -22.79 24.16
C LYS A 695 25.34 -23.95 23.29
N GLU A 696 26.02 -25.10 23.34
CA GLU A 696 25.68 -26.30 22.55
C GLU A 696 24.21 -26.72 22.66
N GLU A 697 23.59 -26.48 23.82
CA GLU A 697 22.18 -26.76 24.08
C GLU A 697 21.22 -26.08 23.09
N ILE A 698 21.50 -24.83 22.69
CA ILE A 698 20.65 -24.08 21.75
C ILE A 698 20.72 -24.70 20.34
N ILE A 699 21.92 -25.13 19.94
CA ILE A 699 22.15 -25.79 18.65
C ILE A 699 21.47 -27.17 18.65
N SER A 700 21.67 -27.94 19.71
CA SER A 700 21.11 -29.29 19.85
C SER A 700 19.57 -29.30 19.78
N ASN A 701 18.93 -28.26 20.33
CA ASN A 701 17.48 -28.12 20.33
C ASN A 701 16.88 -27.88 18.92
N GLU A 702 17.64 -27.35 17.97
CA GLU A 702 17.17 -27.07 16.61
C GLU A 702 17.60 -28.13 15.58
N LEU A 703 18.45 -29.09 15.96
CA LEU A 703 18.80 -30.23 15.12
C LEU A 703 17.57 -31.11 14.87
N ARG A 704 17.47 -31.65 13.64
CA ARG A 704 16.54 -32.74 13.36
C ARG A 704 16.98 -33.97 14.13
N LYS A 705 16.07 -34.58 14.91
CA LYS A 705 16.33 -35.88 15.53
C LYS A 705 16.40 -36.93 14.41
N SER A 706 17.53 -37.62 14.29
CA SER A 706 17.65 -38.80 13.45
C SER A 706 17.02 -39.99 14.17
N SER A 707 15.80 -40.35 13.78
CA SER A 707 15.19 -41.61 14.22
C SER A 707 15.85 -42.76 13.45
N ILE A 708 16.74 -43.52 14.11
CA ILE A 708 17.19 -44.80 13.57
C ILE A 708 16.04 -45.78 13.75
N VAL A 709 15.30 -46.07 12.68
CA VAL A 709 14.31 -47.16 12.70
C VAL A 709 15.09 -48.46 12.61
N SER A 710 15.42 -49.06 13.75
CA SER A 710 15.93 -50.44 13.77
C SER A 710 14.76 -51.38 13.54
N MET A 711 14.68 -51.96 12.35
CA MET A 711 13.74 -53.03 12.05
C MET A 711 14.35 -54.33 12.60
N LEU A 712 13.93 -54.75 13.80
CA LEU A 712 14.24 -56.09 14.30
C LEU A 712 13.39 -57.08 13.49
N ILE A 713 14.01 -57.73 12.49
CA ILE A 713 13.43 -58.90 11.85
C ILE A 713 13.61 -60.05 12.85
N PRO A 714 12.53 -60.63 13.42
CA PRO A 714 12.67 -61.84 14.20
C PRO A 714 13.14 -62.93 13.22
N GLN A 715 14.34 -63.48 13.42
CA GLN A 715 14.66 -64.77 12.83
C GLN A 715 13.69 -65.77 13.43
N THR A 716 12.63 -66.12 12.69
CA THR A 716 11.86 -67.32 12.96
C THR A 716 12.83 -68.49 12.89
N LYS A 717 13.09 -69.09 14.05
CA LYS A 717 13.73 -70.41 14.13
C LYS A 717 13.00 -71.34 13.15
N GLU A 718 13.79 -72.11 12.40
CA GLU A 718 13.31 -73.11 11.45
C GLU A 718 12.10 -73.87 12.01
N SER A 719 11.08 -74.02 11.16
CA SER A 719 9.92 -74.84 11.44
C SER A 719 10.37 -76.23 11.90
N ILE A 720 9.94 -76.63 13.10
CA ILE A 720 10.17 -77.98 13.67
C ILE A 720 9.51 -79.08 12.81
N PHE A 721 8.65 -78.71 11.85
CA PHE A 721 7.99 -79.64 10.95
C PHE A 721 8.44 -79.44 9.49
N PRO A 722 8.95 -80.50 8.82
CA PRO A 722 9.17 -80.48 7.38
C PRO A 722 7.82 -80.59 6.66
N LEU A 723 7.26 -79.45 6.27
CA LEU A 723 6.01 -79.31 5.52
C LEU A 723 6.06 -79.93 4.11
N ASN A 724 7.21 -80.39 3.64
CA ASN A 724 7.33 -81.11 2.36
C ASN A 724 6.91 -82.59 2.44
N LYS A 725 6.34 -83.03 3.57
CA LYS A 725 5.87 -84.40 3.81
C LYS A 725 4.36 -84.53 4.02
N TYR A 726 3.58 -83.47 3.75
CA TYR A 726 2.12 -83.48 3.72
C TYR A 726 1.59 -82.93 2.41
#